data_AF-A0A4U8VZB3-F1
#
_entry.id   AF-A0A4U8VZB3-F1
#
_cell.length_a   1.000
_cell.length_b   1.000
_cell.length_c   1.000
_cell.angle_alpha   90.00
_cell.angle_beta   90.00
_cell.angle_gamma   90.00
#
_symmetry.space_group_name_H-M   'P 1'
#
loop_
_entity.id
_entity.type
_entity.pdbx_description
1 polymer ?
#
loop_
_entity_poly.entity_id
_entity_poly.type
_entity_poly.pdbx_seq_one_letter_code
_entity_poly.pdbx_strand_id
1 'polypeptide(L)'
;MSSPKRIVVAGIGAVTSQGRGADRMWQGFLDGHVAIDTVESLDLSGHSTTIGGEVRPWRTEATRAESLDPAVQFALAAAAEAIDGARIRPLGDEDAAVPATRWGVAVGTCNGGLGTVEQTWLADRDGNATDWQQYLMIQPQIIAEALSAEFGLRGPVLSVNTACAAGAHAIAHAVEMIRIGRADAMLVGGTDAFNATVFAGFHSLESLSPIPPAPYSKDRRGLSLGEGSGMLVLVEHSVAVAAGAPILAEVLGYGLSADGHHPTAPHPEGAGAARALSAAFTATGVTPADVSYVNGHGTGTPKNDSAESNAVRRAFGPAAEKIALTSVKSMIGHLLGAAGAVEGIATVLALRDQIAPPTAGFTGPDPKCGLDAVPNTARPLPMDVAMSNNFAFAGANATVVFGREGRPASPVPEPPIDRVVITGLGIILPGGTTAGALFDTYRAGRSGDDNSTELALSTPVFDPAPFLSPKQRRRMDRLGVLAVASSRMALDDGRLDPDAFDSDRIGVIVGTGLGPVESLEEFTVPVLESGVTAANPAVFPNTVYNAAAGQVSMALGVRGPTSTLTAAHAAGATALGVAYDLLRIGAADAALCPAVDTLSPCALRAYRRMPAFADAPSHGYRLAEGALTLLLERESVARSRGARILAVVAGYGNACDGLGIGRWDREGRGIERAMRGALDESGLAPGDVSAIWANAAGLPAVDDPERAAIARLTGGSGPRVETPKQILGEPVGAGAHLCAALAVHDPAGFDGPVLINSSSMGGTHTCLVLTPDTHSSTSEHHD
;
A
#
# COMPACT_ATOMS: atom_id res chain seq x y z
N MET A 1 -9.25 9.57 28.64
CA MET A 1 -8.76 8.89 27.43
C MET A 1 -8.86 7.40 27.67
N SER A 2 -9.43 6.63 26.73
CA SER A 2 -9.50 5.17 26.83
C SER A 2 -8.10 4.59 26.68
N SER A 3 -7.79 3.50 27.38
CA SER A 3 -6.55 2.74 27.15
C SER A 3 -6.39 2.37 25.67
N PRO A 4 -5.16 2.37 25.12
CA PRO A 4 -4.94 1.99 23.73
C PRO A 4 -5.53 0.60 23.45
N LYS A 5 -6.24 0.48 22.33
CA LYS A 5 -6.87 -0.78 21.90
C LYS A 5 -5.78 -1.82 21.65
N ARG A 6 -5.93 -2.99 22.30
CA ARG A 6 -5.09 -4.17 22.04
C ARG A 6 -5.63 -4.89 20.82
N ILE A 7 -4.73 -5.43 19.99
CA ILE A 7 -5.08 -6.03 18.70
C ILE A 7 -4.55 -7.45 18.67
N VAL A 8 -5.43 -8.41 18.40
CA VAL A 8 -5.10 -9.83 18.40
C VAL A 8 -5.23 -10.44 17.02
N VAL A 9 -4.45 -11.48 16.77
CA VAL A 9 -4.60 -12.37 15.62
C VAL A 9 -5.60 -13.46 16.01
N ALA A 10 -6.80 -13.41 15.42
CA ALA A 10 -7.86 -14.37 15.72
C ALA A 10 -7.88 -15.58 14.78
N GLY A 11 -7.47 -15.38 13.53
CA GLY A 11 -7.42 -16.42 12.51
C GLY A 11 -6.28 -16.20 11.55
N ILE A 12 -5.83 -17.29 10.92
CA ILE A 12 -4.75 -17.31 9.94
C ILE A 12 -5.12 -18.29 8.82
N GLY A 13 -4.66 -18.02 7.61
CA GLY A 13 -4.81 -18.91 6.48
C GLY A 13 -3.70 -18.69 5.47
N ALA A 14 -3.33 -19.76 4.75
CA ALA A 14 -2.19 -19.70 3.85
C ALA A 14 -2.33 -20.62 2.63
N VAL A 15 -1.75 -20.17 1.53
CA VAL A 15 -1.51 -20.95 0.32
C VAL A 15 -0.07 -20.72 -0.07
N THR A 16 0.77 -21.75 -0.05
CA THR A 16 2.19 -21.68 -0.42
C THR A 16 2.60 -22.91 -1.21
N SER A 17 3.85 -23.00 -1.66
CA SER A 17 4.37 -24.21 -2.30
C SER A 17 4.40 -25.44 -1.37
N GLN A 18 4.28 -25.25 -0.04
CA GLN A 18 4.04 -26.37 0.89
C GLN A 18 2.66 -27.01 0.69
N GLY A 19 1.73 -26.27 0.09
CA GLY A 19 0.33 -26.62 -0.14
C GLY A 19 -0.64 -25.60 0.45
N ARG A 20 -1.93 -25.87 0.26
CA ARG A 20 -3.03 -25.11 0.88
C ARG A 20 -3.18 -25.49 2.36
N GLY A 21 -3.28 -24.47 3.21
CA GLY A 21 -3.50 -24.59 4.64
C GLY A 21 -2.34 -24.03 5.47
N ALA A 22 -2.64 -23.19 6.47
CA ALA A 22 -1.66 -22.66 7.40
C ALA A 22 -0.96 -23.76 8.22
N ASP A 23 -1.69 -24.81 8.62
CA ASP A 23 -1.13 -25.96 9.32
C ASP A 23 -0.13 -26.73 8.46
N ARG A 24 -0.45 -26.92 7.17
CA ARG A 24 0.42 -27.62 6.22
C ARG A 24 1.68 -26.81 5.94
N MET A 25 1.54 -25.50 5.74
CA MET A 25 2.66 -24.57 5.61
C MET A 25 3.57 -24.65 6.83
N TRP A 26 3.00 -24.58 8.03
CA TRP A 26 3.77 -24.60 9.27
C TRP A 26 4.49 -25.92 9.52
N GLN A 27 3.83 -27.05 9.28
CA GLN A 27 4.46 -28.36 9.37
C GLN A 27 5.65 -28.46 8.40
N GLY A 28 5.47 -28.00 7.15
CA GLY A 28 6.56 -27.94 6.17
C GLY A 28 7.73 -27.08 6.65
N PHE A 29 7.48 -25.97 7.35
CA PHE A 29 8.53 -25.16 7.96
C PHE A 29 9.25 -25.89 9.10
N LEU A 30 8.52 -26.53 10.01
CA LEU A 30 9.11 -27.28 11.12
C LEU A 30 10.00 -28.43 10.63
N ASP A 31 9.59 -29.09 9.55
CA ASP A 31 10.33 -30.21 8.94
C ASP A 31 11.56 -29.73 8.16
N GLY A 32 11.73 -28.43 7.95
CA GLY A 32 12.76 -27.90 7.06
C GLY A 32 12.53 -28.29 5.58
N HIS A 33 11.29 -28.58 5.19
CA HIS A 33 10.97 -29.08 3.86
C HIS A 33 11.11 -27.98 2.81
N VAL A 34 12.06 -28.16 1.89
CA VAL A 34 12.28 -27.25 0.77
C VAL A 34 11.32 -27.59 -0.37
N ALA A 35 10.26 -26.80 -0.52
CA ALA A 35 9.25 -26.90 -1.58
C ALA A 35 9.57 -25.94 -2.74
N ILE A 36 10.85 -25.91 -3.15
CA ILE A 36 11.35 -25.14 -4.30
C ILE A 36 11.87 -26.16 -5.30
N ASP A 37 11.23 -26.22 -6.47
CA ASP A 37 11.52 -27.19 -7.52
C ASP A 37 11.29 -26.53 -8.89
N THR A 38 11.45 -27.29 -9.98
CA THR A 38 11.22 -26.84 -11.35
C THR A 38 9.80 -26.28 -11.50
N VAL A 39 9.71 -25.04 -11.99
CA VAL A 39 8.44 -24.36 -12.28
C VAL A 39 7.82 -24.98 -13.53
N GLU A 40 6.54 -25.35 -13.45
CA GLU A 40 5.82 -26.00 -14.55
C GLU A 40 4.81 -25.07 -15.25
N SER A 41 4.36 -24.00 -14.59
CA SER A 41 3.37 -23.05 -15.12
C SER A 41 3.90 -22.08 -16.16
N LEU A 42 5.23 -21.90 -16.25
CA LEU A 42 5.88 -20.94 -17.14
C LEU A 42 7.01 -21.59 -17.94
N ASP A 43 7.17 -21.17 -19.20
CA ASP A 43 8.38 -21.50 -19.97
C ASP A 43 9.54 -20.61 -19.50
N LEU A 44 10.43 -21.20 -18.71
CA LEU A 44 11.64 -20.54 -18.21
C LEU A 44 12.88 -20.82 -19.07
N SER A 45 12.71 -21.27 -20.31
CA SER A 45 13.82 -21.46 -21.25
C SER A 45 14.64 -20.17 -21.40
N GLY A 46 15.96 -20.28 -21.28
CA GLY A 46 16.89 -19.15 -21.37
C GLY A 46 17.05 -18.34 -20.07
N HIS A 47 16.23 -18.56 -19.03
CA HIS A 47 16.44 -17.94 -17.73
C HIS A 47 17.65 -18.55 -17.03
N SER A 48 18.22 -17.79 -16.10
CA SER A 48 19.36 -18.23 -15.26
C SER A 48 18.99 -19.31 -14.25
N THR A 49 17.70 -19.55 -14.05
CA THR A 49 17.16 -20.61 -13.19
C THR A 49 15.80 -21.05 -13.71
N THR A 50 15.42 -22.29 -13.41
CA THR A 50 14.10 -22.86 -13.73
C THR A 50 13.32 -23.26 -12.48
N ILE A 51 13.84 -22.96 -11.28
CA ILE A 51 13.21 -23.36 -10.01
C ILE A 51 12.46 -22.21 -9.35
N GLY A 52 11.42 -22.55 -8.59
CA GLY A 52 10.62 -21.63 -7.80
C GLY A 52 9.75 -22.36 -6.79
N GLY A 53 9.27 -21.63 -5.78
CA GLY A 53 8.22 -22.09 -4.88
C GLY A 53 6.85 -21.96 -5.53
N GLU A 54 6.56 -22.82 -6.50
CA GLU A 54 5.29 -22.86 -7.23
C GLU A 54 4.17 -23.48 -6.37
N VAL A 55 2.99 -22.86 -6.36
CA VAL A 55 1.81 -23.44 -5.72
C VAL A 55 1.23 -24.49 -6.66
N ARG A 56 1.24 -25.75 -6.22
CA ARG A 56 0.67 -26.85 -7.02
C ARG A 56 -0.85 -26.70 -7.14
N PRO A 57 -1.46 -26.94 -8.32
CA PRO A 57 -2.90 -26.88 -8.50
C PRO A 57 -3.65 -27.77 -7.51
N TRP A 58 -4.77 -27.29 -6.98
CA TRP A 58 -5.68 -28.08 -6.14
C TRP A 58 -7.07 -28.12 -6.75
N ARG A 59 -7.85 -29.18 -6.43
CA ARG A 59 -9.24 -29.27 -6.89
C ARG A 59 -10.09 -28.19 -6.21
N THR A 60 -10.71 -27.35 -7.03
CA THR A 60 -11.82 -26.49 -6.65
C THR A 60 -13.10 -27.05 -7.27
N GLU A 61 -14.25 -26.80 -6.65
CA GLU A 61 -15.51 -26.92 -7.37
C GLU A 61 -15.54 -25.79 -8.42
N ALA A 62 -16.05 -26.10 -9.62
CA ALA A 62 -16.12 -25.12 -10.71
C ALA A 62 -16.92 -23.89 -10.25
N THR A 63 -16.20 -22.81 -9.96
CA THR A 63 -16.75 -21.59 -9.37
C THR A 63 -16.28 -20.39 -10.17
N ARG A 64 -16.96 -19.25 -9.99
CA ARG A 64 -16.55 -17.96 -10.55
C ARG A 64 -15.10 -17.58 -10.17
N ALA A 65 -14.58 -18.11 -9.06
CA ALA A 65 -13.21 -17.90 -8.63
C ALA A 65 -12.17 -18.47 -9.61
N GLU A 66 -12.49 -19.55 -10.35
CA GLU A 66 -11.54 -20.19 -11.29
C GLU A 66 -11.21 -19.34 -12.52
N SER A 67 -12.06 -18.37 -12.87
CA SER A 67 -11.81 -17.43 -13.96
C SER A 67 -11.03 -16.18 -13.54
N LEU A 68 -10.66 -16.07 -12.26
CA LEU A 68 -9.88 -14.95 -11.73
C LEU A 68 -8.38 -15.25 -11.80
N ASP A 69 -7.56 -14.21 -11.72
CA ASP A 69 -6.11 -14.35 -11.65
C ASP A 69 -5.68 -15.27 -10.48
N PRO A 70 -4.65 -16.12 -10.64
CA PRO A 70 -4.17 -16.99 -9.56
C PRO A 70 -3.87 -16.26 -8.26
N ALA A 71 -3.38 -15.02 -8.30
CA ALA A 71 -3.15 -14.23 -7.08
C ALA A 71 -4.46 -13.97 -6.32
N VAL A 72 -5.57 -13.76 -7.02
CA VAL A 72 -6.90 -13.61 -6.39
C VAL A 72 -7.38 -14.94 -5.84
N GLN A 73 -7.16 -16.05 -6.56
CA GLN A 73 -7.53 -17.39 -6.10
C GLN A 73 -6.80 -17.76 -4.80
N PHE A 74 -5.48 -17.52 -4.73
CA PHE A 74 -4.68 -17.73 -3.52
C PHE A 74 -5.23 -16.89 -2.36
N ALA A 75 -5.51 -15.62 -2.60
CA ALA A 75 -6.03 -14.70 -1.61
C ALA A 75 -7.39 -15.14 -1.04
N LEU A 76 -8.34 -15.52 -1.91
CA LEU A 76 -9.67 -15.99 -1.51
C LEU A 76 -9.58 -17.28 -0.69
N ALA A 77 -8.75 -18.23 -1.11
CA ALA A 77 -8.57 -19.50 -0.40
C ALA A 77 -7.92 -19.31 0.98
N ALA A 78 -6.88 -18.48 1.08
CA ALA A 78 -6.23 -18.15 2.36
C ALA A 78 -7.17 -17.33 3.27
N ALA A 79 -7.94 -16.40 2.71
CA ALA A 79 -8.88 -15.58 3.47
C ALA A 79 -10.03 -16.41 4.04
N ALA A 80 -10.57 -17.36 3.27
CA ALA A 80 -11.61 -18.27 3.73
C ALA A 80 -11.13 -19.07 4.95
N GLU A 81 -9.91 -19.64 4.89
CA GLU A 81 -9.30 -20.34 6.03
C GLU A 81 -9.10 -19.42 7.23
N ALA A 82 -8.63 -18.19 7.01
CA ALA A 82 -8.41 -17.22 8.09
C ALA A 82 -9.72 -16.79 8.77
N ILE A 83 -10.79 -16.54 8.01
CA ILE A 83 -12.11 -16.15 8.54
C ILE A 83 -12.75 -17.32 9.28
N ASP A 84 -12.72 -18.53 8.72
CA ASP A 84 -13.21 -19.74 9.39
C ASP A 84 -12.44 -19.99 10.71
N GLY A 85 -11.12 -19.84 10.67
CA GLY A 85 -10.23 -19.97 11.83
C GLY A 85 -10.48 -18.94 12.92
N ALA A 86 -10.87 -17.72 12.55
CA ALA A 86 -11.20 -16.65 13.51
C ALA A 86 -12.46 -16.96 14.33
N ARG A 87 -13.35 -17.81 13.81
CA ARG A 87 -14.65 -18.15 14.45
C ARG A 87 -15.51 -16.92 14.75
N ILE A 88 -15.30 -15.83 14.03
CA ILE A 88 -16.13 -14.64 14.02
C ILE A 88 -16.88 -14.68 12.70
N ARG A 89 -18.22 -14.75 12.74
CA ARG A 89 -19.00 -14.71 11.50
C ARG A 89 -19.20 -13.26 11.04
N PRO A 90 -18.77 -12.89 9.82
CA PRO A 90 -19.33 -11.73 9.17
C PRO A 90 -20.75 -12.11 8.70
N LEU A 91 -21.74 -11.25 8.98
CA LEU A 91 -23.07 -11.12 8.33
C LEU A 91 -24.31 -11.37 9.22
N GLY A 92 -25.30 -10.50 9.03
CA GLY A 92 -26.71 -10.89 9.02
C GLY A 92 -27.67 -10.04 9.83
N ASP A 93 -27.55 -10.10 11.15
CA ASP A 93 -28.59 -9.63 12.07
C ASP A 93 -28.02 -8.61 13.07
N GLU A 94 -28.92 -7.91 13.76
CA GLU A 94 -28.62 -6.95 14.84
C GLU A 94 -27.72 -7.53 15.98
N ASP A 95 -27.42 -8.83 15.93
CA ASP A 95 -26.65 -9.61 16.90
C ASP A 95 -25.22 -10.02 16.44
N ALA A 96 -24.71 -9.56 15.28
CA ALA A 96 -23.36 -9.92 14.82
C ALA A 96 -22.25 -9.32 15.72
N ALA A 97 -21.27 -10.13 16.13
CA ALA A 97 -20.18 -9.68 16.99
C ALA A 97 -19.32 -8.56 16.38
N VAL A 98 -19.18 -8.55 15.05
CA VAL A 98 -18.56 -7.45 14.29
C VAL A 98 -19.45 -7.10 13.10
N PRO A 99 -19.98 -5.86 13.02
CA PRO A 99 -20.74 -5.41 11.86
C PRO A 99 -19.89 -5.42 10.58
N ALA A 100 -20.50 -5.76 9.43
CA ALA A 100 -19.80 -5.76 8.14
C ALA A 100 -19.15 -4.41 7.80
N THR A 101 -19.77 -3.30 8.20
CA THR A 101 -19.25 -1.93 8.02
C THR A 101 -18.08 -1.58 8.95
N ARG A 102 -17.78 -2.45 9.92
CA ARG A 102 -16.68 -2.36 10.89
C ARG A 102 -15.62 -3.43 10.69
N TRP A 103 -15.81 -4.28 9.67
CA TRP A 103 -14.83 -5.27 9.24
C TRP A 103 -14.25 -4.86 7.89
N GLY A 104 -12.96 -4.51 7.88
CA GLY A 104 -12.25 -4.05 6.69
C GLY A 104 -11.33 -5.09 6.06
N VAL A 105 -10.66 -4.68 4.98
CA VAL A 105 -9.66 -5.47 4.23
C VAL A 105 -8.40 -4.64 4.03
N ALA A 106 -7.23 -5.23 4.20
CA ALA A 106 -5.97 -4.64 3.76
C ALA A 106 -5.10 -5.72 3.09
N VAL A 107 -4.75 -5.56 1.83
CA VAL A 107 -3.99 -6.58 1.10
C VAL A 107 -2.74 -6.00 0.45
N GLY A 108 -1.63 -6.71 0.60
CA GLY A 108 -0.36 -6.42 -0.05
C GLY A 108 -0.17 -7.23 -1.33
N THR A 109 0.34 -6.61 -2.39
CA THR A 109 0.79 -7.32 -3.60
C THR A 109 1.86 -6.50 -4.32
N CYS A 110 2.82 -7.20 -4.94
CA CYS A 110 3.84 -6.58 -5.78
C CYS A 110 3.32 -6.38 -7.22
N ASN A 111 2.57 -7.36 -7.74
CA ASN A 111 2.29 -7.45 -9.18
C ASN A 111 0.81 -7.25 -9.54
N GLY A 112 -0.11 -7.24 -8.57
CA GLY A 112 -1.54 -7.31 -8.87
C GLY A 112 -1.86 -8.61 -9.61
N GLY A 113 -2.75 -8.55 -10.61
CA GLY A 113 -3.04 -9.68 -11.50
C GLY A 113 -2.31 -9.60 -12.84
N LEU A 114 -1.00 -9.29 -12.81
CA LEU A 114 -0.20 -9.09 -14.03
C LEU A 114 -0.18 -10.32 -14.95
N GLY A 115 -0.19 -11.53 -14.40
CA GLY A 115 -0.23 -12.76 -15.21
C GLY A 115 -1.47 -12.82 -16.11
N THR A 116 -2.65 -12.50 -15.57
CA THR A 116 -3.87 -12.36 -16.38
C THR A 116 -3.71 -11.27 -17.44
N VAL A 117 -3.16 -10.11 -17.09
CA VAL A 117 -2.94 -9.00 -18.05
C VAL A 117 -2.01 -9.39 -19.19
N GLU A 118 -0.92 -10.13 -18.91
CA GLU A 118 -0.01 -10.67 -19.94
C GLU A 118 -0.75 -11.58 -20.92
N GLN A 119 -1.57 -12.50 -20.43
CA GLN A 119 -2.35 -13.41 -21.25
C GLN A 119 -3.42 -12.68 -22.07
N THR A 120 -4.11 -11.71 -21.46
CA THR A 120 -5.09 -10.87 -22.15
C THR A 120 -4.43 -10.03 -23.25
N TRP A 121 -3.22 -9.51 -23.00
CA TRP A 121 -2.47 -8.75 -24.00
C TRP A 121 -2.06 -9.63 -25.20
N LEU A 122 -1.54 -10.83 -24.94
CA LEU A 122 -1.19 -11.80 -26.00
C LEU A 122 -2.43 -12.19 -26.83
N ALA A 123 -3.54 -12.49 -26.16
CA ALA A 123 -4.79 -12.82 -26.83
C ALA A 123 -5.27 -11.66 -27.72
N ASP A 124 -5.22 -10.42 -27.23
CA ASP A 124 -5.60 -9.23 -27.99
C ASP A 124 -4.70 -8.98 -29.20
N ARG A 125 -3.38 -9.10 -29.03
CA ARG A 125 -2.39 -8.99 -30.11
C ARG A 125 -2.68 -9.99 -31.23
N ASP A 126 -3.06 -11.21 -30.86
CA ASP A 126 -3.37 -12.29 -31.80
C ASP A 126 -4.80 -12.19 -32.38
N GLY A 127 -5.55 -11.12 -32.04
CA GLY A 127 -6.88 -10.84 -32.58
C GLY A 127 -8.03 -11.61 -31.91
N ASN A 128 -7.78 -12.23 -30.75
CA ASN A 128 -8.80 -12.95 -29.99
C ASN A 128 -9.67 -11.98 -29.17
N ALA A 129 -10.94 -12.34 -28.97
CA ALA A 129 -11.83 -11.58 -28.11
C ALA A 129 -11.38 -11.70 -26.64
N THR A 130 -11.29 -10.56 -25.95
CA THR A 130 -10.92 -10.50 -24.53
C THR A 130 -11.98 -9.83 -23.69
N ASP A 131 -12.09 -10.24 -22.43
CA ASP A 131 -12.96 -9.59 -21.45
C ASP A 131 -12.27 -8.33 -20.89
N TRP A 132 -12.96 -7.20 -20.97
CA TRP A 132 -12.45 -5.91 -20.48
C TRP A 132 -12.10 -5.95 -18.98
N GLN A 133 -12.78 -6.81 -18.20
CA GLN A 133 -12.51 -6.96 -16.76
C GLN A 133 -11.12 -7.51 -16.49
N GLN A 134 -10.53 -8.24 -17.44
CA GLN A 134 -9.17 -8.76 -17.30
C GLN A 134 -8.12 -7.64 -17.34
N TYR A 135 -8.34 -6.58 -18.12
CA TYR A 135 -7.44 -5.42 -18.11
C TYR A 135 -7.48 -4.65 -16.80
N LEU A 136 -8.61 -4.73 -16.07
CA LEU A 136 -8.68 -4.10 -14.76
C LEU A 136 -7.66 -4.73 -13.80
N MET A 137 -7.32 -6.03 -13.94
CA MET A 137 -6.41 -6.77 -13.06
C MET A 137 -5.02 -6.14 -12.90
N ILE A 138 -4.64 -5.21 -13.78
CA ILE A 138 -3.44 -4.38 -13.59
C ILE A 138 -3.53 -3.59 -12.29
N GLN A 139 -4.72 -3.09 -11.92
CA GLN A 139 -4.96 -2.31 -10.70
C GLN A 139 -4.94 -3.23 -9.48
N PRO A 140 -3.96 -3.09 -8.57
CA PRO A 140 -3.85 -4.01 -7.43
C PRO A 140 -5.02 -3.92 -6.43
N GLN A 141 -5.78 -2.82 -6.43
CA GLN A 141 -6.98 -2.63 -5.59
C GLN A 141 -8.05 -3.70 -5.78
N ILE A 142 -8.11 -4.30 -6.96
CA ILE A 142 -9.12 -5.30 -7.32
C ILE A 142 -9.05 -6.54 -6.46
N ILE A 143 -7.86 -6.91 -6.01
CA ILE A 143 -7.69 -8.03 -5.08
C ILE A 143 -8.38 -7.72 -3.75
N ALA A 144 -8.25 -6.49 -3.25
CA ALA A 144 -8.89 -6.04 -2.02
C ALA A 144 -10.42 -6.02 -2.17
N GLU A 145 -10.93 -5.53 -3.29
CA GLU A 145 -12.36 -5.47 -3.61
C GLU A 145 -12.97 -6.86 -3.84
N ALA A 146 -12.21 -7.81 -4.41
CA ALA A 146 -12.62 -9.20 -4.54
C ALA A 146 -12.79 -9.87 -3.17
N LEU A 147 -11.84 -9.69 -2.27
CA LEU A 147 -11.92 -10.18 -0.88
C LEU A 147 -13.11 -9.55 -0.14
N SER A 148 -13.25 -8.23 -0.24
CA SER A 148 -14.37 -7.50 0.37
C SER A 148 -15.72 -8.04 -0.09
N ALA A 149 -15.87 -8.32 -1.39
CA ALA A 149 -17.12 -8.81 -1.95
C ALA A 149 -17.42 -10.27 -1.60
N GLU A 150 -16.41 -11.15 -1.66
CA GLU A 150 -16.58 -12.57 -1.35
C GLU A 150 -17.09 -12.77 0.09
N PHE A 151 -16.53 -12.01 1.03
CA PHE A 151 -16.83 -12.16 2.46
C PHE A 151 -17.81 -11.10 3.00
N GLY A 152 -18.35 -10.23 2.14
CA GLY A 152 -19.31 -9.19 2.51
C GLY A 152 -18.76 -8.13 3.47
N LEU A 153 -17.45 -7.86 3.43
CA LEU A 153 -16.75 -6.92 4.30
C LEU A 153 -16.86 -5.50 3.74
N ARG A 154 -17.39 -4.56 4.51
CA ARG A 154 -17.76 -3.21 4.03
C ARG A 154 -17.09 -2.07 4.79
N GLY A 155 -16.15 -2.39 5.69
CA GLY A 155 -15.30 -1.41 6.37
C GLY A 155 -14.25 -0.80 5.45
N PRO A 156 -13.13 -0.29 6.01
CA PRO A 156 -12.01 0.23 5.23
C PRO A 156 -11.41 -0.85 4.30
N VAL A 157 -11.13 -0.52 3.04
CA VAL A 157 -10.49 -1.43 2.07
C VAL A 157 -9.24 -0.77 1.49
N LEU A 158 -8.07 -1.36 1.75
CA LEU A 158 -6.77 -0.85 1.35
C LEU A 158 -6.02 -1.85 0.48
N SER A 159 -5.44 -1.40 -0.64
CA SER A 159 -4.39 -2.13 -1.34
C SER A 159 -3.05 -1.41 -1.20
N VAL A 160 -2.04 -2.17 -0.80
CA VAL A 160 -0.72 -1.69 -0.39
C VAL A 160 0.33 -2.31 -1.28
N ASN A 161 1.18 -1.50 -1.89
CA ASN A 161 2.06 -1.95 -2.97
C ASN A 161 3.51 -1.52 -2.75
N THR A 162 4.09 -1.98 -1.64
CA THR A 162 5.48 -1.71 -1.26
C THR A 162 6.42 -2.87 -1.58
N ALA A 163 6.26 -3.44 -2.79
CA ALA A 163 7.00 -4.60 -3.29
C ALA A 163 7.08 -5.71 -2.21
N CYS A 164 8.29 -6.16 -1.86
CA CYS A 164 8.54 -7.27 -0.93
C CYS A 164 8.02 -7.02 0.51
N ALA A 165 7.69 -5.78 0.87
CA ALA A 165 7.16 -5.39 2.16
C ALA A 165 5.64 -5.17 2.18
N ALA A 166 4.95 -5.39 1.05
CA ALA A 166 3.53 -5.07 0.89
C ALA A 166 2.64 -5.70 1.96
N GLY A 167 2.75 -7.02 2.20
CA GLY A 167 1.96 -7.71 3.23
C GLY A 167 2.23 -7.19 4.65
N ALA A 168 3.47 -6.82 4.97
CA ALA A 168 3.82 -6.25 6.28
C ALA A 168 3.29 -4.83 6.45
N HIS A 169 3.32 -4.00 5.40
CA HIS A 169 2.70 -2.68 5.42
C HIS A 169 1.16 -2.80 5.50
N ALA A 170 0.56 -3.80 4.86
CA ALA A 170 -0.88 -4.05 5.00
C ALA A 170 -1.24 -4.36 6.46
N ILE A 171 -0.44 -5.19 7.15
CA ILE A 171 -0.59 -5.44 8.60
C ILE A 171 -0.45 -4.14 9.40
N ALA A 172 0.59 -3.35 9.14
CA ALA A 172 0.84 -2.08 9.82
C ALA A 172 -0.35 -1.11 9.71
N HIS A 173 -0.87 -0.90 8.49
CA HIS A 173 -2.00 0.00 8.26
C HIS A 173 -3.30 -0.55 8.87
N ALA A 174 -3.53 -1.87 8.80
CA ALA A 174 -4.70 -2.50 9.44
C ALA A 174 -4.69 -2.37 10.97
N VAL A 175 -3.50 -2.47 11.59
CA VAL A 175 -3.32 -2.23 13.03
C VAL A 175 -3.80 -0.83 13.39
N GLU A 176 -3.43 0.20 12.62
CA GLU A 176 -3.88 1.56 12.90
C GLU A 176 -5.38 1.74 12.72
N MET A 177 -5.98 1.16 11.67
CA MET A 177 -7.43 1.21 11.45
C MET A 177 -8.21 0.70 12.67
N ILE A 178 -7.73 -0.37 13.32
CA ILE A 178 -8.35 -0.89 14.55
C ILE A 178 -8.03 0.01 15.75
N ARG A 179 -6.75 0.40 15.90
CA ARG A 179 -6.23 1.17 17.04
C ARG A 179 -6.94 2.50 17.20
N ILE A 180 -7.18 3.21 16.09
CA ILE A 180 -7.90 4.50 16.08
C ILE A 180 -9.43 4.32 15.99
N GLY A 181 -9.92 3.09 15.90
CA GLY A 181 -11.34 2.77 15.96
C GLY A 181 -12.12 2.98 14.66
N ARG A 182 -11.47 2.94 13.49
CA ARG A 182 -12.15 2.88 12.18
C ARG A 182 -12.69 1.50 11.83
N ALA A 183 -12.06 0.46 12.38
CA ALA A 183 -12.50 -0.92 12.27
C ALA A 183 -12.46 -1.60 13.64
N ASP A 184 -13.23 -2.67 13.77
CA ASP A 184 -13.18 -3.58 14.92
C ASP A 184 -12.52 -4.92 14.54
N ALA A 185 -12.55 -5.27 13.25
CA ALA A 185 -11.78 -6.35 12.67
C ALA A 185 -11.24 -5.98 11.27
N MET A 186 -10.12 -6.59 10.88
CA MET A 186 -9.52 -6.44 9.56
C MET A 186 -9.09 -7.81 9.04
N LEU A 187 -9.54 -8.18 7.84
CA LEU A 187 -8.89 -9.23 7.06
C LEU A 187 -7.64 -8.62 6.41
N VAL A 188 -6.47 -9.12 6.76
CA VAL A 188 -5.19 -8.54 6.33
C VAL A 188 -4.25 -9.58 5.77
N GLY A 189 -3.46 -9.24 4.76
CA GLY A 189 -2.47 -10.18 4.26
C GLY A 189 -1.77 -9.73 3.00
N GLY A 190 -1.36 -10.68 2.18
CA GLY A 190 -0.80 -10.42 0.87
C GLY A 190 -0.86 -11.61 -0.07
N THR A 191 -0.73 -11.34 -1.36
CA THR A 191 -0.78 -12.34 -2.42
C THR A 191 0.08 -11.94 -3.61
N ASP A 192 0.71 -12.91 -4.26
CA ASP A 192 1.31 -12.75 -5.59
C ASP A 192 1.39 -14.11 -6.29
N ALA A 193 1.26 -14.08 -7.62
CA ALA A 193 1.41 -15.24 -8.49
C ALA A 193 2.58 -15.06 -9.47
N PHE A 194 3.08 -16.18 -9.98
CA PHE A 194 4.11 -16.20 -11.02
C PHE A 194 3.58 -15.61 -12.34
N ASN A 195 4.48 -14.90 -13.03
CA ASN A 195 4.26 -14.32 -14.37
C ASN A 195 5.61 -14.13 -15.07
N ALA A 196 5.57 -13.93 -16.40
CA ALA A 196 6.79 -13.86 -17.21
C ALA A 196 7.63 -12.62 -16.88
N THR A 197 6.98 -11.49 -16.63
CA THR A 197 7.62 -10.20 -16.32
C THR A 197 8.52 -10.29 -15.09
N VAL A 198 8.02 -10.91 -14.02
CA VAL A 198 8.78 -11.04 -12.77
C VAL A 198 10.02 -11.90 -12.96
N PHE A 199 9.89 -13.09 -13.57
CA PHE A 199 11.05 -13.97 -13.78
C PHE A 199 12.10 -13.31 -14.68
N ALA A 200 11.69 -12.68 -15.77
CA ALA A 200 12.58 -11.95 -16.68
C ALA A 200 13.27 -10.78 -15.98
N GLY A 201 12.53 -10.06 -15.13
CA GLY A 201 13.05 -8.96 -14.31
C GLY A 201 14.15 -9.39 -13.36
N PHE A 202 13.87 -10.35 -12.48
CA PHE A 202 14.87 -10.85 -11.53
C PHE A 202 16.05 -11.57 -12.22
N HIS A 203 15.82 -12.18 -13.38
CA HIS A 203 16.89 -12.70 -14.25
C HIS A 203 17.81 -11.58 -14.73
N SER A 204 17.26 -10.49 -15.27
CA SER A 204 18.04 -9.34 -15.77
C SER A 204 18.88 -8.67 -14.68
N LEU A 205 18.45 -8.78 -13.42
CA LEU A 205 19.18 -8.28 -12.25
C LEU A 205 20.26 -9.24 -11.72
N GLU A 206 20.41 -10.43 -12.31
CA GLU A 206 21.34 -11.48 -11.85
C GLU A 206 21.14 -11.86 -10.38
N SER A 207 19.89 -11.83 -9.93
CA SER A 207 19.52 -11.99 -8.52
C SER A 207 19.01 -13.39 -8.16
N LEU A 208 18.72 -14.20 -9.18
CA LEU A 208 18.15 -15.54 -9.04
C LEU A 208 19.23 -16.59 -8.77
N SER A 209 18.96 -17.48 -7.82
CA SER A 209 19.79 -18.62 -7.51
C SER A 209 19.43 -19.83 -8.39
N PRO A 210 20.42 -20.58 -8.92
CA PRO A 210 20.19 -21.82 -9.67
C PRO A 210 19.84 -23.03 -8.79
N ILE A 211 19.94 -22.88 -7.47
CA ILE A 211 19.58 -23.88 -6.45
C ILE A 211 18.72 -23.20 -5.37
N PRO A 212 17.96 -23.96 -4.55
CA PRO A 212 17.21 -23.37 -3.45
C PRO A 212 18.06 -22.43 -2.59
N PRO A 213 17.49 -21.30 -2.12
CA PRO A 213 18.27 -20.27 -1.46
C PRO A 213 18.67 -20.74 -0.06
N ALA A 214 19.84 -20.29 0.39
CA ALA A 214 20.38 -20.57 1.72
C ALA A 214 20.65 -19.24 2.46
N PRO A 215 19.61 -18.53 2.93
CA PRO A 215 19.76 -17.24 3.60
C PRO A 215 20.79 -17.25 4.72
N TYR A 216 21.55 -16.17 4.84
CA TYR A 216 22.63 -15.96 5.82
C TYR A 216 23.81 -16.95 5.75
N SER A 217 23.72 -18.01 4.93
CA SER A 217 24.79 -18.98 4.72
C SER A 217 25.90 -18.37 3.87
N LYS A 218 27.15 -18.78 4.13
CA LYS A 218 28.35 -18.34 3.40
C LYS A 218 28.31 -18.63 1.89
N ASP A 219 27.59 -19.68 1.48
CA ASP A 219 27.56 -20.17 0.09
C ASP A 219 26.29 -19.76 -0.67
N ARG A 220 25.51 -18.81 -0.14
CA ARG A 220 24.27 -18.31 -0.77
C ARG A 220 24.54 -17.67 -2.13
N ARG A 221 23.64 -17.88 -3.09
CA ARG A 221 23.84 -17.50 -4.50
C ARG A 221 22.76 -16.58 -5.08
N GLY A 222 21.86 -16.07 -4.26
CA GLY A 222 20.69 -15.33 -4.71
C GLY A 222 19.41 -15.89 -4.11
N LEU A 223 18.29 -15.42 -4.63
CA LEU A 223 16.95 -15.82 -4.19
C LEU A 223 16.32 -16.83 -5.16
N SER A 224 15.37 -17.62 -4.68
CA SER A 224 14.37 -18.28 -5.54
C SER A 224 13.06 -17.52 -5.41
N LEU A 225 12.33 -17.34 -6.51
CA LEU A 225 10.99 -16.76 -6.47
C LEU A 225 10.00 -17.77 -5.90
N GLY A 226 8.95 -17.28 -5.24
CA GLY A 226 7.81 -18.09 -4.82
C GLY A 226 6.50 -17.34 -5.08
N GLU A 227 5.40 -18.06 -5.07
CA GLU A 227 4.04 -17.52 -5.18
C GLU A 227 3.15 -18.05 -4.05
N GLY A 228 2.00 -17.40 -3.86
CA GLY A 228 1.02 -17.79 -2.86
C GLY A 228 0.41 -16.60 -2.13
N SER A 229 -0.24 -16.90 -1.01
CA SER A 229 -0.91 -15.91 -0.17
C SER A 229 -0.84 -16.30 1.31
N GLY A 230 -0.77 -15.28 2.17
CA GLY A 230 -1.03 -15.40 3.61
C GLY A 230 -2.08 -14.38 4.01
N MET A 231 -3.05 -14.80 4.84
CA MET A 231 -4.12 -13.95 5.36
C MET A 231 -4.25 -14.15 6.88
N LEU A 232 -4.53 -13.06 7.59
CA LEU A 232 -4.78 -13.00 9.02
C LEU A 232 -6.09 -12.25 9.27
N VAL A 233 -6.81 -12.61 10.32
CA VAL A 233 -7.92 -11.81 10.86
C VAL A 233 -7.42 -11.12 12.12
N LEU A 234 -7.24 -9.80 12.02
CA LEU A 234 -6.93 -8.96 13.18
C LEU A 234 -8.23 -8.46 13.80
N VAL A 235 -8.30 -8.46 15.13
CA VAL A 235 -9.49 -8.06 15.86
C VAL A 235 -9.10 -7.23 17.07
N GLU A 236 -9.90 -6.24 17.42
CA GLU A 236 -9.77 -5.58 18.72
C GLU A 236 -9.96 -6.63 19.84
N HIS A 237 -9.08 -6.61 20.84
CA HIS A 237 -9.02 -7.65 21.87
C HIS A 237 -10.34 -7.82 22.63
N SER A 238 -10.99 -6.74 23.05
CA SER A 238 -12.27 -6.83 23.79
C SER A 238 -13.39 -7.42 22.92
N VAL A 239 -13.41 -7.10 21.62
CA VAL A 239 -14.31 -7.70 20.63
C VAL A 239 -14.01 -9.18 20.44
N ALA A 240 -12.74 -9.57 20.32
CA ALA A 240 -12.34 -10.98 20.21
C ALA A 240 -12.79 -11.79 21.44
N VAL A 241 -12.57 -11.25 22.64
CA VAL A 241 -13.02 -11.87 23.91
C VAL A 241 -14.54 -11.98 23.95
N ALA A 242 -15.26 -10.91 23.60
CA ALA A 242 -16.73 -10.92 23.58
C ALA A 242 -17.30 -11.91 22.56
N ALA A 243 -16.63 -12.08 21.43
CA ALA A 243 -17.01 -13.03 20.38
C ALA A 243 -16.59 -14.48 20.68
N GLY A 244 -15.77 -14.72 21.72
CA GLY A 244 -15.17 -16.04 21.98
C GLY A 244 -14.20 -16.49 20.88
N ALA A 245 -13.59 -15.52 20.18
CA ALA A 245 -12.63 -15.79 19.12
C ALA A 245 -11.30 -16.32 19.70
N PRO A 246 -10.56 -17.17 18.97
CA PRO A 246 -9.21 -17.55 19.38
C PRO A 246 -8.29 -16.33 19.48
N ILE A 247 -7.28 -16.41 20.34
CA ILE A 247 -6.20 -15.41 20.41
C ILE A 247 -4.90 -16.17 20.17
N LEU A 248 -4.39 -16.09 18.93
CA LEU A 248 -3.17 -16.80 18.54
C LEU A 248 -1.91 -16.04 18.97
N ALA A 249 -1.97 -14.71 18.87
CA ALA A 249 -0.94 -13.77 19.32
C ALA A 249 -1.55 -12.36 19.40
N GLU A 250 -0.82 -11.42 20.00
CA GLU A 250 -1.09 -9.99 19.96
C GLU A 250 -0.19 -9.31 18.93
N VAL A 251 -0.73 -8.39 18.13
CA VAL A 251 0.07 -7.48 17.31
C VAL A 251 0.37 -6.24 18.14
N LEU A 252 1.59 -6.14 18.64
CA LEU A 252 1.99 -5.09 19.58
C LEU A 252 2.15 -3.74 18.87
N GLY A 253 2.66 -3.78 17.64
CA GLY A 253 2.89 -2.61 16.82
C GLY A 253 3.84 -2.92 15.67
N TYR A 254 4.34 -1.87 15.04
CA TYR A 254 5.19 -1.96 13.86
C TYR A 254 6.12 -0.75 13.78
N GLY A 255 7.10 -0.83 12.89
CA GLY A 255 7.93 0.30 12.48
C GLY A 255 8.13 0.32 10.98
N LEU A 256 8.06 1.51 10.39
CA LEU A 256 8.23 1.75 8.96
C LEU A 256 9.35 2.75 8.73
N SER A 257 10.09 2.62 7.63
CA SER A 257 11.10 3.60 7.23
C SER A 257 11.47 3.46 5.75
N ALA A 258 12.21 4.43 5.22
CA ALA A 258 12.81 4.36 3.90
C ALA A 258 14.34 4.27 3.96
N ASP A 259 14.96 3.60 2.98
CA ASP A 259 16.42 3.57 2.83
C ASP A 259 16.96 4.90 2.28
N GLY A 260 16.31 5.47 1.27
CA GLY A 260 16.80 6.64 0.53
C GLY A 260 18.13 6.40 -0.19
N HIS A 261 18.40 5.17 -0.65
CA HIS A 261 19.73 4.76 -1.10
C HIS A 261 19.83 4.37 -2.59
N HIS A 262 19.11 3.32 -3.03
CA HIS A 262 19.22 2.78 -4.38
C HIS A 262 17.89 2.13 -4.82
N PRO A 263 17.55 2.11 -6.12
CA PRO A 263 16.30 1.49 -6.60
C PRO A 263 16.14 0.01 -6.24
N THR A 264 17.23 -0.76 -6.21
CA THR A 264 17.18 -2.22 -5.98
C THR A 264 18.11 -2.74 -4.89
N ALA A 265 19.06 -1.91 -4.42
CA ALA A 265 20.07 -2.36 -3.46
C ALA A 265 19.72 -1.79 -2.08
N PRO A 266 19.77 -2.61 -1.02
CA PRO A 266 19.58 -2.10 0.32
C PRO A 266 20.73 -1.15 0.69
N HIS A 267 20.49 -0.29 1.67
CA HIS A 267 21.57 0.47 2.28
C HIS A 267 22.64 -0.51 2.84
N PRO A 268 23.93 -0.40 2.47
CA PRO A 268 24.94 -1.42 2.79
C PRO A 268 25.13 -1.65 4.29
N GLU A 269 25.04 -0.58 5.08
CA GLU A 269 25.10 -0.64 6.55
C GLU A 269 23.76 -1.00 7.23
N GLY A 270 22.72 -1.38 6.47
CA GLY A 270 21.41 -1.70 7.02
C GLY A 270 20.70 -0.52 7.69
N ALA A 271 21.05 0.72 7.36
CA ALA A 271 20.61 1.89 8.12
C ALA A 271 19.09 2.12 8.08
N GLY A 272 18.45 1.92 6.93
CA GLY A 272 16.99 2.06 6.83
C GLY A 272 16.25 0.90 7.51
N ALA A 273 16.65 -0.34 7.26
CA ALA A 273 16.13 -1.49 8.03
C ALA A 273 16.27 -1.31 9.56
N ALA A 274 17.39 -0.75 10.04
CA ALA A 274 17.58 -0.45 11.47
C ALA A 274 16.63 0.65 11.98
N ARG A 275 16.25 1.62 11.15
CA ARG A 275 15.23 2.62 11.49
C ARG A 275 13.86 1.97 11.65
N ALA A 276 13.46 1.06 10.78
CA ALA A 276 12.19 0.32 10.92
C ALA A 276 12.15 -0.47 12.24
N LEU A 277 13.22 -1.22 12.57
CA LEU A 277 13.36 -1.92 13.85
C LEU A 277 13.27 -0.96 15.05
N SER A 278 13.96 0.18 14.99
CA SER A 278 13.97 1.18 16.07
C SER A 278 12.61 1.87 16.24
N ALA A 279 11.93 2.15 15.13
CA ALA A 279 10.56 2.67 15.14
C ALA A 279 9.59 1.66 15.76
N ALA A 280 9.78 0.35 15.49
CA ALA A 280 8.98 -0.71 16.09
C ALA A 280 9.17 -0.81 17.61
N PHE A 281 10.40 -0.70 18.10
CA PHE A 281 10.67 -0.62 19.55
C PHE A 281 10.00 0.62 20.18
N THR A 282 10.13 1.78 19.52
CA THR A 282 9.51 3.04 19.98
C THR A 282 7.99 2.92 20.06
N ALA A 283 7.35 2.34 19.05
CA ALA A 283 5.90 2.20 18.95
C ALA A 283 5.31 1.20 19.96
N THR A 284 6.12 0.28 20.50
CA THR A 284 5.65 -0.84 21.33
C THR A 284 6.15 -0.82 22.77
N GLY A 285 7.13 0.03 23.09
CA GLY A 285 7.83 0.02 24.38
C GLY A 285 8.65 -1.25 24.64
N VAL A 286 8.69 -2.20 23.69
CA VAL A 286 9.52 -3.40 23.75
C VAL A 286 10.97 -2.99 23.68
N THR A 287 11.82 -3.64 24.49
CA THR A 287 13.27 -3.44 24.44
C THR A 287 13.94 -4.53 23.60
N PRO A 288 15.15 -4.29 23.06
CA PRO A 288 15.91 -5.32 22.38
C PRO A 288 16.11 -6.63 23.16
N ALA A 289 16.12 -6.56 24.50
CA ALA A 289 16.32 -7.72 25.36
C ALA A 289 15.06 -8.61 25.48
N ASP A 290 13.88 -8.09 25.16
CA ASP A 290 12.62 -8.82 25.25
C ASP A 290 12.39 -9.74 24.04
N VAL A 291 13.07 -9.46 22.92
CA VAL A 291 12.90 -10.16 21.65
C VAL A 291 13.89 -11.31 21.54
N SER A 292 13.36 -12.53 21.41
CA SER A 292 14.18 -13.74 21.29
C SER A 292 14.29 -14.26 19.85
N TYR A 293 13.33 -13.90 19.00
CA TYR A 293 13.20 -14.41 17.64
C TYR A 293 12.87 -13.31 16.65
N VAL A 294 13.59 -13.31 15.53
CA VAL A 294 13.34 -12.48 14.36
C VAL A 294 13.16 -13.42 13.16
N ASN A 295 11.98 -13.40 12.57
CA ASN A 295 11.76 -13.90 11.22
C ASN A 295 12.26 -12.84 10.25
N GLY A 296 13.43 -13.06 9.68
CA GLY A 296 14.12 -12.09 8.85
C GLY A 296 13.61 -12.03 7.42
N HIS A 297 13.95 -10.94 6.74
CA HIS A 297 13.71 -10.79 5.31
C HIS A 297 14.55 -11.80 4.51
N GLY A 298 15.80 -12.06 4.89
CA GLY A 298 16.67 -13.17 4.49
C GLY A 298 16.38 -13.78 3.13
N THR A 299 16.66 -13.07 2.04
CA THR A 299 16.35 -13.51 0.68
C THR A 299 17.36 -14.52 0.13
N GLY A 300 18.53 -14.67 0.76
CA GLY A 300 19.63 -15.44 0.18
C GLY A 300 20.50 -14.64 -0.77
N THR A 301 20.23 -13.35 -0.95
CA THR A 301 21.10 -12.47 -1.74
C THR A 301 22.28 -11.97 -0.90
N PRO A 302 23.50 -11.87 -1.47
CA PRO A 302 24.68 -11.44 -0.70
C PRO A 302 24.52 -10.10 0.02
N LYS A 303 23.98 -9.09 -0.68
CA LYS A 303 23.84 -7.72 -0.17
C LYS A 303 22.76 -7.61 0.91
N ASN A 304 21.58 -8.19 0.67
CA ASN A 304 20.47 -8.13 1.62
C ASN A 304 20.85 -8.76 2.96
N ASP A 305 21.29 -10.01 2.94
CA ASP A 305 21.45 -10.78 4.18
C ASP A 305 22.53 -10.15 5.08
N SER A 306 23.57 -9.55 4.49
CA SER A 306 24.54 -8.76 5.24
C SER A 306 23.97 -7.45 5.77
N ALA A 307 23.18 -6.72 4.96
CA ALA A 307 22.57 -5.46 5.38
C ALA A 307 21.54 -5.67 6.50
N GLU A 308 20.74 -6.73 6.42
CA GLU A 308 19.79 -7.11 7.48
C GLU A 308 20.51 -7.51 8.77
N SER A 309 21.57 -8.32 8.67
CA SER A 309 22.36 -8.68 9.86
C SER A 309 22.98 -7.45 10.53
N ASN A 310 23.44 -6.48 9.74
CA ASN A 310 23.92 -5.19 10.24
C ASN A 310 22.79 -4.37 10.88
N ALA A 311 21.61 -4.34 10.25
CA ALA A 311 20.44 -3.64 10.76
C ALA A 311 20.00 -4.18 12.13
N VAL A 312 19.94 -5.49 12.27
CA VAL A 312 19.64 -6.18 13.52
C VAL A 312 20.69 -5.84 14.58
N ARG A 313 21.99 -5.97 14.28
CA ARG A 313 23.04 -5.57 15.24
C ARG A 313 22.94 -4.10 15.66
N ARG A 314 22.62 -3.22 14.72
CA ARG A 314 22.48 -1.79 14.97
C ARG A 314 21.30 -1.47 15.88
N ALA A 315 20.14 -2.07 15.63
CA ALA A 315 18.93 -1.81 16.41
C ALA A 315 18.92 -2.51 17.78
N PHE A 316 19.50 -3.71 17.87
CA PHE A 316 19.48 -4.50 19.10
C PHE A 316 20.71 -4.29 19.99
N GLY A 317 21.81 -3.75 19.44
CA GLY A 317 23.08 -3.63 20.15
C GLY A 317 23.57 -5.01 20.64
N PRO A 318 24.10 -5.12 21.88
CA PRO A 318 24.59 -6.39 22.42
C PRO A 318 23.55 -7.51 22.52
N ALA A 319 22.25 -7.19 22.49
CA ALA A 319 21.19 -8.20 22.53
C ALA A 319 21.12 -9.02 21.23
N ALA A 320 21.61 -8.49 20.10
CA ALA A 320 21.57 -9.15 18.80
C ALA A 320 22.19 -10.55 18.82
N GLU A 321 23.30 -10.74 19.56
CA GLU A 321 24.04 -12.00 19.59
C GLU A 321 23.30 -13.11 20.38
N LYS A 322 22.13 -12.81 20.97
CA LYS A 322 21.29 -13.78 21.70
C LYS A 322 20.03 -14.15 20.94
N ILE A 323 19.73 -13.49 19.82
CA ILE A 323 18.49 -13.73 19.09
C ILE A 323 18.68 -14.80 18.02
N ALA A 324 17.62 -15.53 17.73
CA ALA A 324 17.53 -16.31 16.50
C ALA A 324 17.06 -15.40 15.34
N LEU A 325 17.76 -15.43 14.21
CA LEU A 325 17.41 -14.73 12.97
C LEU A 325 17.27 -15.74 11.84
N THR A 326 16.05 -16.18 11.54
CA THR A 326 15.80 -17.23 10.54
C THR A 326 15.14 -16.66 9.28
N SER A 327 15.06 -17.46 8.21
CA SER A 327 14.27 -17.09 7.03
C SER A 327 13.54 -18.29 6.46
N VAL A 328 12.21 -18.23 6.45
CA VAL A 328 11.36 -19.26 5.84
C VAL A 328 11.43 -19.25 4.31
N LYS A 329 12.01 -18.21 3.69
CA LYS A 329 12.21 -18.14 2.23
C LYS A 329 13.14 -19.23 1.72
N SER A 330 13.98 -19.83 2.58
CA SER A 330 14.77 -21.02 2.24
C SER A 330 13.91 -22.23 1.82
N MET A 331 12.64 -22.26 2.24
CA MET A 331 11.74 -23.40 2.05
C MET A 331 10.68 -23.17 0.98
N ILE A 332 10.21 -21.94 0.81
CA ILE A 332 9.11 -21.60 -0.13
C ILE A 332 9.49 -20.56 -1.19
N GLY A 333 10.74 -20.09 -1.19
CA GLY A 333 11.17 -18.99 -2.03
C GLY A 333 10.64 -17.64 -1.52
N HIS A 334 10.88 -16.60 -2.31
CA HIS A 334 10.44 -15.25 -2.01
C HIS A 334 9.08 -14.96 -2.64
N LEU A 335 8.04 -14.95 -1.80
CA LEU A 335 6.64 -14.72 -2.20
C LEU A 335 6.28 -13.24 -2.47
N LEU A 336 7.27 -12.43 -2.86
CA LEU A 336 7.08 -11.03 -3.25
C LEU A 336 6.23 -10.25 -2.23
N GLY A 337 5.08 -9.70 -2.64
CA GLY A 337 4.16 -8.94 -1.79
C GLY A 337 3.41 -9.77 -0.75
N ALA A 338 3.30 -11.10 -0.93
CA ALA A 338 2.73 -11.99 0.08
C ALA A 338 3.72 -12.36 1.20
N ALA A 339 5.02 -12.13 0.98
CA ALA A 339 6.09 -12.54 1.90
C ALA A 339 5.83 -12.08 3.35
N GLY A 340 5.55 -10.78 3.56
CA GLY A 340 5.35 -10.24 4.90
C GLY A 340 4.13 -10.82 5.65
N ALA A 341 3.08 -11.24 4.94
CA ALA A 341 1.93 -11.87 5.57
C ALA A 341 2.22 -13.32 5.96
N VAL A 342 2.83 -14.10 5.06
CA VAL A 342 3.24 -15.49 5.33
C VAL A 342 4.29 -15.55 6.45
N GLU A 343 5.24 -14.64 6.46
CA GLU A 343 6.26 -14.51 7.49
C GLU A 343 5.68 -14.04 8.83
N GLY A 344 4.68 -13.15 8.80
CA GLY A 344 3.88 -12.79 9.97
C GLY A 344 3.17 -14.00 10.56
N ILE A 345 2.51 -14.82 9.74
CA ILE A 345 1.85 -16.07 10.18
C ILE A 345 2.89 -17.03 10.79
N ALA A 346 4.03 -17.24 10.13
CA ALA A 346 5.10 -18.09 10.67
C ALA A 346 5.61 -17.57 12.03
N THR A 347 5.67 -16.26 12.21
CA THR A 347 6.08 -15.62 13.48
C THR A 347 5.04 -15.82 14.58
N VAL A 348 3.75 -15.69 14.25
CA VAL A 348 2.63 -15.99 15.17
C VAL A 348 2.66 -17.45 15.60
N LEU A 349 2.90 -18.38 14.66
CA LEU A 349 2.96 -19.80 14.94
C LEU A 349 4.21 -20.19 15.74
N ALA A 350 5.35 -19.54 15.49
CA ALA A 350 6.55 -19.69 16.32
C ALA A 350 6.31 -19.26 17.77
N LEU A 351 5.57 -18.17 18.00
CA LEU A 351 5.13 -17.72 19.32
C LEU A 351 4.14 -18.71 19.94
N ARG A 352 3.14 -19.20 19.19
CA ARG A 352 2.14 -20.15 19.70
C ARG A 352 2.80 -21.46 20.15
N ASP A 353 3.66 -22.01 19.31
CA ASP A 353 4.23 -23.34 19.50
C ASP A 353 5.58 -23.32 20.24
N GLN A 354 6.14 -22.12 20.48
CA GLN A 354 7.41 -21.91 21.18
C GLN A 354 8.58 -22.61 20.46
N ILE A 355 8.60 -22.54 19.13
CA ILE A 355 9.59 -23.18 18.27
C ILE A 355 10.04 -22.18 17.19
N ALA A 356 11.34 -22.02 17.01
CA ALA A 356 11.89 -21.29 15.88
C ALA A 356 12.00 -22.21 14.65
N PRO A 357 11.41 -21.84 13.48
CA PRO A 357 11.59 -22.58 12.24
C PRO A 357 13.03 -22.45 11.74
N PRO A 358 13.58 -23.46 11.06
CA PRO A 358 14.95 -23.43 10.59
C PRO A 358 15.14 -22.52 9.39
N THR A 359 16.39 -22.14 9.15
CA THR A 359 16.85 -21.74 7.81
C THR A 359 17.40 -22.98 7.10
N ALA A 360 16.69 -23.46 6.08
CA ALA A 360 17.07 -24.65 5.31
C ALA A 360 18.24 -24.37 4.36
N GLY A 361 18.96 -25.42 3.97
CA GLY A 361 20.10 -25.32 3.05
C GLY A 361 21.33 -24.63 3.63
N PHE A 362 21.37 -24.39 4.95
CA PHE A 362 22.46 -23.67 5.61
C PHE A 362 23.72 -24.55 5.70
N THR A 363 24.82 -24.12 5.08
CA THR A 363 26.08 -24.87 4.99
C THR A 363 27.15 -24.37 5.96
N GLY A 364 27.02 -23.14 6.45
CA GLY A 364 27.90 -22.56 7.44
C GLY A 364 27.78 -21.04 7.55
N PRO A 365 28.25 -20.45 8.65
CA PRO A 365 28.09 -19.02 8.90
C PRO A 365 28.88 -18.17 7.90
N ASP A 366 28.21 -17.17 7.33
CA ASP A 366 28.91 -16.06 6.66
C ASP A 366 29.48 -15.10 7.73
N PRO A 367 30.79 -14.76 7.69
CA PRO A 367 31.38 -13.73 8.55
C PRO A 367 30.67 -12.37 8.53
N LYS A 368 29.93 -12.02 7.47
CA LYS A 368 29.15 -10.80 7.34
C LYS A 368 27.72 -10.89 7.91
N CYS A 369 27.21 -12.09 8.16
CA CYS A 369 25.87 -12.30 8.72
C CYS A 369 25.95 -12.71 10.19
N GLY A 370 26.61 -13.83 10.49
CA GLY A 370 27.07 -14.26 11.82
C GLY A 370 26.01 -14.53 12.92
N LEU A 371 24.76 -14.09 12.76
CA LEU A 371 23.68 -14.33 13.71
C LEU A 371 23.14 -15.76 13.59
N ASP A 372 22.45 -16.24 14.64
CA ASP A 372 21.96 -17.61 14.72
C ASP A 372 20.80 -17.88 13.75
N ALA A 373 21.11 -18.52 12.63
CA ALA A 373 20.16 -18.84 11.57
C ALA A 373 19.26 -20.05 11.86
N VAL A 374 19.41 -20.72 13.02
CA VAL A 374 18.73 -21.99 13.34
C VAL A 374 18.91 -22.99 12.17
N PRO A 375 20.13 -23.48 11.95
CA PRO A 375 20.49 -24.14 10.70
C PRO A 375 19.77 -25.49 10.54
N ASN A 376 19.00 -25.62 9.46
CA ASN A 376 18.41 -26.85 8.91
C ASN A 376 17.38 -27.60 9.77
N THR A 377 17.35 -27.44 11.09
CA THR A 377 16.43 -28.15 11.98
C THR A 377 15.75 -27.18 12.93
N ALA A 378 14.41 -27.23 12.98
CA ALA A 378 13.62 -26.42 13.90
C ALA A 378 14.10 -26.61 15.34
N ARG A 379 14.03 -25.55 16.14
CA ARG A 379 14.55 -25.56 17.51
C ARG A 379 13.50 -25.04 18.48
N PRO A 380 13.17 -25.78 19.56
CA PRO A 380 12.40 -25.23 20.68
C PRO A 380 13.05 -23.94 21.19
N LEU A 381 12.27 -22.87 21.22
CA LEU A 381 12.72 -21.54 21.62
C LEU A 381 11.60 -20.86 22.40
N PRO A 382 11.59 -20.96 23.74
CA PRO A 382 10.65 -20.22 24.57
C PRO A 382 10.80 -18.72 24.32
N MET A 383 9.69 -18.04 24.01
CA MET A 383 9.69 -16.63 23.62
C MET A 383 8.37 -15.94 23.95
N ASP A 384 8.43 -14.68 24.38
CA ASP A 384 7.25 -13.84 24.63
C ASP A 384 7.02 -12.77 23.55
N VAL A 385 8.10 -12.37 22.86
CA VAL A 385 8.07 -11.37 21.79
C VAL A 385 8.91 -11.84 20.62
N ALA A 386 8.36 -11.69 19.42
CA ALA A 386 9.03 -11.96 18.16
C ALA A 386 8.76 -10.86 17.13
N MET A 387 9.66 -10.71 16.16
CA MET A 387 9.57 -9.72 15.09
C MET A 387 9.58 -10.38 13.72
N SER A 388 8.90 -9.75 12.75
CA SER A 388 8.95 -10.12 11.33
C SER A 388 9.44 -8.93 10.51
N ASN A 389 10.51 -9.12 9.73
CA ASN A 389 11.16 -8.07 8.94
C ASN A 389 10.91 -8.25 7.43
N ASN A 390 10.61 -7.14 6.75
CA ASN A 390 10.47 -7.10 5.29
C ASN A 390 11.09 -5.83 4.72
N PHE A 391 12.07 -5.98 3.82
CA PHE A 391 12.85 -4.87 3.25
C PHE A 391 12.76 -4.89 1.73
N ALA A 392 12.11 -3.89 1.15
CA ALA A 392 11.71 -3.92 -0.25
C ALA A 392 12.71 -3.24 -1.20
N PHE A 393 12.60 -3.58 -2.48
CA PHE A 393 13.06 -2.70 -3.56
C PHE A 393 12.51 -1.28 -3.37
N ALA A 394 13.27 -0.31 -3.87
CA ALA A 394 13.06 1.12 -3.64
C ALA A 394 13.15 1.55 -2.16
N GLY A 395 13.49 0.63 -1.25
CA GLY A 395 13.89 0.94 0.12
C GLY A 395 12.76 1.06 1.14
N ALA A 396 11.54 0.57 0.84
CA ALA A 396 10.47 0.54 1.83
C ALA A 396 10.69 -0.59 2.84
N ASN A 397 10.85 -0.24 4.12
CA ASN A 397 11.16 -1.19 5.18
C ASN A 397 10.02 -1.27 6.19
N ALA A 398 9.70 -2.49 6.61
CA ALA A 398 8.76 -2.76 7.69
C ALA A 398 9.28 -3.80 8.68
N THR A 399 8.97 -3.58 9.95
CA THR A 399 9.08 -4.56 11.03
C THR A 399 7.74 -4.62 11.75
N VAL A 400 7.16 -5.81 11.89
CA VAL A 400 5.96 -6.04 12.71
C VAL A 400 6.36 -6.81 13.98
N VAL A 401 5.81 -6.38 15.13
CA VAL A 401 6.12 -6.98 16.44
C VAL A 401 4.91 -7.74 16.95
N PHE A 402 5.11 -9.02 17.24
CA PHE A 402 4.09 -9.90 17.80
C PHE A 402 4.46 -10.30 19.23
N GLY A 403 3.43 -10.46 20.07
CA GLY A 403 3.58 -10.88 21.46
C GLY A 403 2.67 -12.05 21.79
N ARG A 404 3.08 -12.86 22.77
CA ARG A 404 2.23 -13.90 23.33
C ARG A 404 1.10 -13.28 24.16
N GLU A 405 -0.08 -13.90 24.14
CA GLU A 405 -1.19 -13.48 25.00
C GLU A 405 -0.79 -13.56 26.48
N GLY A 406 -1.20 -12.56 27.26
CA GLY A 406 -0.95 -12.54 28.71
C GLY A 406 0.46 -12.13 29.10
N ARG A 407 1.34 -11.78 28.14
CA ARG A 407 2.64 -11.16 28.47
C ARG A 407 2.41 -9.87 29.28
N PRO A 408 3.33 -9.52 30.21
CA PRO A 408 3.31 -8.19 30.82
C PRO A 408 3.39 -7.11 29.74
N ALA A 409 2.47 -6.15 29.78
CA ALA A 409 2.52 -5.01 28.86
C ALA A 409 3.78 -4.18 29.12
N SER A 410 4.55 -3.94 28.07
CA SER A 410 5.64 -2.96 28.13
C SER A 410 5.02 -1.56 28.28
N PRO A 411 5.56 -0.66 29.12
CA PRO A 411 5.09 0.72 29.15
C PRO A 411 5.30 1.35 27.78
N VAL A 412 4.20 1.60 27.06
CA VAL A 412 4.24 2.36 25.81
C VAL A 412 4.03 3.82 26.18
N PRO A 413 4.92 4.74 25.79
CA PRO A 413 4.62 6.16 25.89
C PRO A 413 3.33 6.43 25.10
N GLU A 414 2.33 7.07 25.72
CA GLU A 414 1.16 7.50 24.95
C GLU A 414 1.64 8.43 23.83
N PRO A 415 1.39 8.08 22.55
CA PRO A 415 1.81 8.93 21.46
C PRO A 415 1.11 10.28 21.59
N PRO A 416 1.82 11.41 21.49
CA PRO A 416 1.19 12.72 21.52
C PRO A 416 0.28 12.85 20.31
N ILE A 417 -1.04 12.84 20.54
CA ILE A 417 -2.03 13.09 19.49
C ILE A 417 -1.93 14.54 19.07
N ASP A 418 -1.72 14.77 17.77
CA ASP A 418 -1.60 16.09 17.18
C ASP A 418 -2.63 16.30 16.08
N ARG A 419 -2.96 17.55 15.81
CA ARG A 419 -3.70 17.89 14.60
C ARG A 419 -2.74 17.85 13.41
N VAL A 420 -3.28 17.59 12.24
CA VAL A 420 -2.51 17.51 11.00
C VAL A 420 -2.91 18.67 10.11
N VAL A 421 -1.91 19.34 9.56
CA VAL A 421 -2.08 20.51 8.71
C VAL A 421 -1.43 20.30 7.36
N ILE A 422 -2.00 20.93 6.32
CA ILE A 422 -1.38 21.06 5.02
C ILE A 422 -0.61 22.38 5.03
N THR A 423 0.65 22.37 4.64
CA THR A 423 1.52 23.56 4.65
C THR A 423 2.11 23.91 3.28
N GLY A 424 2.14 22.97 2.36
CA GLY A 424 2.67 23.17 1.01
C GLY A 424 1.96 22.34 -0.06
N LEU A 425 1.91 22.89 -1.27
CA LEU A 425 1.35 22.26 -2.47
C LEU A 425 2.40 22.18 -3.58
N GLY A 426 2.48 21.04 -4.25
CA GLY A 426 3.22 20.87 -5.50
C GLY A 426 2.30 20.35 -6.58
N ILE A 427 2.20 21.03 -7.72
CA ILE A 427 1.17 20.75 -8.74
C ILE A 427 1.84 20.67 -10.11
N ILE A 428 1.58 19.58 -10.82
CA ILE A 428 1.94 19.40 -12.22
C ILE A 428 0.74 18.78 -12.93
N LEU A 429 -0.11 19.64 -13.49
CA LEU A 429 -1.29 19.25 -14.27
C LEU A 429 -1.37 20.06 -15.58
N PRO A 430 -2.11 19.56 -16.60
CA PRO A 430 -2.35 20.30 -17.84
C PRO A 430 -2.97 21.69 -17.61
N GLY A 431 -3.79 21.84 -16.57
CA GLY A 431 -4.47 23.10 -16.22
C GLY A 431 -3.61 24.12 -15.46
N GLY A 432 -2.38 23.77 -15.08
CA GLY A 432 -1.46 24.67 -14.38
C GLY A 432 -0.50 23.95 -13.42
N THR A 433 0.56 24.65 -13.03
CA THR A 433 1.58 24.17 -12.08
C THR A 433 1.51 24.86 -10.71
N THR A 434 0.51 25.72 -10.50
CA THR A 434 0.24 26.39 -9.22
C THR A 434 -1.25 26.33 -8.91
N ALA A 435 -1.62 26.41 -7.63
CA ALA A 435 -3.03 26.33 -7.23
C ALA A 435 -3.87 27.46 -7.85
N GLY A 436 -3.31 28.67 -7.94
CA GLY A 436 -3.97 29.81 -8.60
C GLY A 436 -4.16 29.63 -10.09
N ALA A 437 -3.13 29.21 -10.82
CA ALA A 437 -3.26 28.95 -12.26
C ALA A 437 -4.29 27.84 -12.54
N LEU A 438 -4.29 26.80 -11.72
CA LEU A 438 -5.24 25.70 -11.83
C LEU A 438 -6.68 26.15 -11.53
N PHE A 439 -6.85 26.99 -10.50
CA PHE A 439 -8.14 27.56 -10.12
C PHE A 439 -8.68 28.53 -11.18
N ASP A 440 -7.82 29.38 -11.77
CA ASP A 440 -8.20 30.26 -12.88
C ASP A 440 -8.67 29.47 -14.11
N THR A 441 -7.99 28.36 -14.43
CA THR A 441 -8.40 27.44 -15.50
C THR A 441 -9.75 26.80 -15.19
N TYR A 442 -9.95 26.33 -13.95
CA TYR A 442 -11.21 25.76 -13.49
C TYR A 442 -12.37 26.77 -13.64
N ARG A 443 -12.22 27.99 -13.09
CA ARG A 443 -13.25 29.03 -13.14
C ARG A 443 -13.58 29.49 -14.55
N ALA A 444 -12.59 29.51 -15.45
CA ALA A 444 -12.80 29.92 -16.82
C ALA A 444 -13.72 28.96 -17.60
N GLY A 445 -14.00 27.76 -17.06
CA GLY A 445 -14.78 26.74 -17.75
C GLY A 445 -14.12 26.24 -19.04
N ARG A 446 -12.82 26.52 -19.23
CA ARG A 446 -12.08 26.16 -20.43
C ARG A 446 -11.67 24.70 -20.34
N SER A 447 -12.58 23.83 -20.74
CA SER A 447 -12.19 22.49 -21.20
C SER A 447 -11.55 22.71 -22.58
N GLY A 448 -10.29 22.30 -22.81
CA GLY A 448 -9.63 22.53 -24.11
C GLY A 448 -10.55 22.15 -25.28
N ASP A 449 -10.60 22.99 -26.31
CA ASP A 449 -11.53 22.88 -27.46
C ASP A 449 -11.33 21.57 -28.25
N ASP A 450 -11.85 20.46 -27.74
CA ASP A 450 -11.85 19.19 -28.43
C ASP A 450 -13.27 18.63 -28.44
N ASN A 451 -13.92 18.73 -29.60
CA ASN A 451 -15.22 18.12 -29.90
C ASN A 451 -15.07 16.62 -30.24
N SER A 452 -13.94 16.00 -29.86
CA SER A 452 -13.70 14.57 -30.03
C SER A 452 -14.77 13.74 -29.33
N THR A 453 -15.30 12.77 -30.06
CA THR A 453 -16.19 11.72 -29.53
C THR A 453 -15.42 10.54 -28.93
N GLU A 454 -14.08 10.60 -28.91
CA GLU A 454 -13.21 9.59 -28.30
C GLU A 454 -12.66 10.06 -26.96
N LEU A 455 -12.33 9.08 -26.08
CA LEU A 455 -11.60 9.32 -24.83
C LEU A 455 -10.32 10.13 -25.08
N ALA A 456 -10.31 11.37 -24.59
CA ALA A 456 -9.20 12.31 -24.74
C ALA A 456 -8.19 12.21 -23.60
N LEU A 457 -6.92 12.41 -23.92
CA LEU A 457 -5.79 12.45 -22.97
C LEU A 457 -5.24 13.87 -22.90
N SER A 458 -5.08 14.39 -21.69
CA SER A 458 -4.40 15.67 -21.43
C SER A 458 -3.08 15.42 -20.69
N THR A 459 -1.96 15.83 -21.28
CA THR A 459 -0.63 15.72 -20.68
C THR A 459 -0.07 17.10 -20.30
N PRO A 460 0.60 17.22 -19.14
CA PRO A 460 1.17 18.49 -18.71
C PRO A 460 2.41 18.84 -19.53
N VAL A 461 2.52 20.10 -19.94
CA VAL A 461 3.78 20.67 -20.42
C VAL A 461 4.66 20.97 -19.20
N PHE A 462 5.70 20.17 -19.01
CA PHE A 462 6.53 20.20 -17.80
C PHE A 462 8.02 20.03 -18.14
N ASP A 463 8.85 20.93 -17.62
CA ASP A 463 10.31 20.82 -17.70
C ASP A 463 10.89 20.22 -16.40
N PRO A 464 11.45 18.99 -16.43
CA PRO A 464 12.06 18.37 -15.27
C PRO A 464 13.48 18.87 -14.97
N ALA A 465 14.08 19.72 -15.82
CA ALA A 465 15.46 20.18 -15.66
C ALA A 465 15.77 20.88 -14.33
N PRO A 466 14.88 21.70 -13.75
CA PRO A 466 15.13 22.36 -12.46
C PRO A 466 15.14 21.40 -11.26
N PHE A 467 14.47 20.25 -11.38
CA PHE A 467 14.21 19.36 -10.24
C PHE A 467 15.17 18.17 -10.13
N LEU A 468 15.74 17.76 -11.25
CA LEU A 468 16.53 16.54 -11.36
C LEU A 468 17.78 16.79 -12.20
N SER A 469 18.88 16.10 -11.91
CA SER A 469 20.03 16.07 -12.81
C SER A 469 19.75 15.21 -14.06
N PRO A 470 20.49 15.41 -15.18
CA PRO A 470 20.38 14.52 -16.35
C PRO A 470 20.60 13.04 -16.03
N LYS A 471 21.44 12.72 -15.04
CA LYS A 471 21.71 11.35 -14.60
C LYS A 471 20.50 10.74 -13.87
N GLN A 472 19.83 11.50 -13.01
CA GLN A 472 18.63 11.03 -12.32
C GLN A 472 17.49 10.81 -13.31
N ARG A 473 17.24 11.77 -14.22
CA ARG A 473 16.19 11.64 -15.24
C ARG A 473 16.32 10.40 -16.12
N ARG A 474 17.55 9.98 -16.44
CA ARG A 474 17.79 8.77 -17.25
C ARG A 474 17.51 7.45 -16.53
N ARG A 475 17.32 7.48 -15.21
CA ARG A 475 17.12 6.29 -14.36
C ARG A 475 15.72 6.20 -13.78
N MET A 476 14.90 7.21 -14.03
CA MET A 476 13.54 7.33 -13.53
C MET A 476 12.60 7.30 -14.73
N ASP A 477 11.45 6.69 -14.53
CA ASP A 477 10.34 6.77 -15.45
C ASP A 477 9.59 8.10 -15.28
N ARG A 478 8.58 8.32 -16.14
CA ARG A 478 7.79 9.55 -16.11
C ARG A 478 7.04 9.74 -14.80
N LEU A 479 6.47 8.67 -14.25
CA LEU A 479 5.75 8.68 -12.98
C LEU A 479 6.68 9.13 -11.84
N GLY A 480 7.88 8.54 -11.78
CA GLY A 480 8.94 8.94 -10.86
C GLY A 480 9.38 10.39 -10.96
N VAL A 481 9.62 10.87 -12.18
CA VAL A 481 10.01 12.25 -12.45
C VAL A 481 8.96 13.24 -11.94
N LEU A 482 7.68 12.98 -12.22
CA LEU A 482 6.56 13.81 -11.76
C LEU A 482 6.42 13.79 -10.24
N ALA A 483 6.54 12.61 -9.62
CA ALA A 483 6.48 12.45 -8.17
C ALA A 483 7.58 13.24 -7.44
N VAL A 484 8.82 13.17 -7.92
CA VAL A 484 9.94 13.92 -7.33
C VAL A 484 9.76 15.42 -7.50
N ALA A 485 9.40 15.87 -8.71
CA ALA A 485 9.27 17.29 -8.99
C ALA A 485 8.13 17.94 -8.19
N SER A 486 6.94 17.34 -8.20
CA SER A 486 5.81 17.82 -7.39
C SER A 486 6.13 17.79 -5.90
N SER A 487 6.85 16.78 -5.42
CA SER A 487 7.28 16.73 -4.01
C SER A 487 8.28 17.83 -3.64
N ARG A 488 9.24 18.16 -4.52
CA ARG A 488 10.12 19.32 -4.33
C ARG A 488 9.33 20.62 -4.30
N MET A 489 8.38 20.80 -5.22
CA MET A 489 7.51 21.99 -5.23
C MET A 489 6.71 22.14 -3.93
N ALA A 490 6.19 21.04 -3.37
CA ALA A 490 5.47 21.07 -2.10
C ALA A 490 6.38 21.46 -0.91
N LEU A 491 7.62 20.96 -0.89
CA LEU A 491 8.63 21.39 0.10
C LEU A 491 8.96 22.87 -0.03
N ASP A 492 9.13 23.36 -1.26
CA ASP A 492 9.45 24.77 -1.55
C ASP A 492 8.29 25.70 -1.13
N ASP A 493 7.04 25.35 -1.48
CA ASP A 493 5.84 26.10 -1.10
C ASP A 493 5.61 26.10 0.43
N GLY A 494 5.86 24.96 1.08
CA GLY A 494 5.79 24.81 2.53
C GLY A 494 7.02 25.35 3.28
N ARG A 495 8.09 25.74 2.56
CA ARG A 495 9.38 26.16 3.11
C ARG A 495 9.97 25.18 4.13
N LEU A 496 9.88 23.88 3.83
CA LEU A 496 10.49 22.82 4.65
C LEU A 496 11.74 22.31 3.95
N ASP A 497 12.91 22.61 4.52
CA ASP A 497 14.19 22.11 4.04
C ASP A 497 14.53 20.77 4.73
N PRO A 498 14.56 19.63 4.02
CA PRO A 498 14.87 18.33 4.59
C PRO A 498 16.28 18.22 5.18
N ASP A 499 17.22 19.07 4.76
CA ASP A 499 18.61 19.06 5.27
C ASP A 499 18.73 19.81 6.60
N ALA A 500 17.84 20.78 6.85
CA ALA A 500 17.74 21.52 8.10
C ALA A 500 16.74 20.89 9.10
N PHE A 501 15.96 19.92 8.64
CA PHE A 501 14.99 19.16 9.43
C PHE A 501 15.50 17.72 9.69
N ASP A 502 14.89 17.01 10.63
CA ASP A 502 15.15 15.57 10.78
C ASP A 502 14.55 14.80 9.61
N SER A 503 15.36 14.54 8.58
CA SER A 503 14.95 13.78 7.40
C SER A 503 14.51 12.35 7.70
N ASP A 504 14.90 11.76 8.83
CA ASP A 504 14.42 10.44 9.26
C ASP A 504 12.97 10.49 9.79
N ARG A 505 12.42 11.70 9.98
CA ARG A 505 11.05 11.97 10.44
C ARG A 505 10.13 12.55 9.36
N ILE A 506 10.62 12.67 8.13
CA ILE A 506 9.82 13.05 6.96
C ILE A 506 9.44 11.78 6.19
N GLY A 507 8.15 11.46 6.16
CA GLY A 507 7.60 10.32 5.44
C GLY A 507 7.28 10.60 3.97
N VAL A 508 7.09 9.54 3.19
CA VAL A 508 6.64 9.59 1.78
C VAL A 508 5.51 8.60 1.55
N ILE A 509 4.27 9.09 1.43
CA ILE A 509 3.08 8.25 1.28
C ILE A 509 2.46 8.51 -0.10
N VAL A 510 2.74 7.62 -1.05
CA VAL A 510 2.34 7.78 -2.46
C VAL A 510 0.97 7.16 -2.71
N GLY A 511 0.09 7.90 -3.38
CA GLY A 511 -1.12 7.37 -4.02
C GLY A 511 -0.94 7.27 -5.53
N THR A 512 -1.23 6.12 -6.11
CA THR A 512 -1.26 5.95 -7.57
C THR A 512 -2.38 5.00 -7.96
N GLY A 513 -3.17 5.34 -8.98
CA GLY A 513 -4.33 4.54 -9.38
C GLY A 513 -3.96 3.40 -10.33
N LEU A 514 -3.05 3.66 -11.27
CA LEU A 514 -2.59 2.71 -12.28
C LEU A 514 -1.16 2.24 -12.04
N GLY A 515 -0.35 3.02 -11.33
CA GLY A 515 1.07 2.72 -11.12
C GLY A 515 1.92 2.94 -12.38
N PRO A 516 3.09 2.27 -12.47
CA PRO A 516 4.11 2.57 -13.48
C PRO A 516 3.79 1.89 -14.82
N VAL A 517 2.61 2.17 -15.38
CA VAL A 517 2.10 1.50 -16.60
C VAL A 517 3.01 1.67 -17.81
N GLU A 518 3.70 2.81 -17.95
CA GLU A 518 4.69 3.02 -19.01
C GLU A 518 5.89 2.08 -18.88
N SER A 519 6.47 1.97 -17.68
CA SER A 519 7.62 1.09 -17.44
C SER A 519 7.22 -0.38 -17.53
N LEU A 520 6.01 -0.72 -17.05
CA LEU A 520 5.45 -2.05 -17.20
C LEU A 520 5.31 -2.40 -18.68
N GLU A 521 4.78 -1.51 -19.52
CA GLU A 521 4.66 -1.75 -20.97
C GLU A 521 6.03 -1.84 -21.66
N GLU A 522 6.95 -0.90 -21.38
CA GLU A 522 8.31 -0.86 -21.94
C GLU A 522 9.11 -2.12 -21.61
N PHE A 523 8.90 -2.71 -20.43
CA PHE A 523 9.60 -3.92 -20.01
C PHE A 523 8.88 -5.21 -20.45
N THR A 524 7.56 -5.29 -20.22
CA THR A 524 6.79 -6.54 -20.35
C THR A 524 6.59 -6.91 -21.82
N VAL A 525 6.23 -5.96 -22.68
CA VAL A 525 5.91 -6.26 -24.08
C VAL A 525 7.10 -6.89 -24.82
N PRO A 526 8.33 -6.34 -24.77
CA PRO A 526 9.48 -6.98 -25.39
C PRO A 526 9.78 -8.37 -24.83
N VAL A 527 9.61 -8.58 -23.51
CA VAL A 527 9.79 -9.89 -22.86
C VAL A 527 8.79 -10.91 -23.38
N LEU A 528 7.52 -10.53 -23.54
CA LEU A 528 6.47 -11.42 -24.08
C LEU A 528 6.68 -11.73 -25.57
N GLU A 529 7.23 -10.80 -26.36
CA GLU A 529 7.43 -10.97 -27.81
C GLU A 529 8.72 -11.71 -28.16
N SER A 530 9.81 -11.42 -27.45
CA SER A 530 11.18 -11.86 -27.80
C SER A 530 11.83 -12.73 -26.72
N GLY A 531 11.12 -13.00 -25.62
CA GLY A 531 11.60 -13.80 -24.51
C GLY A 531 12.55 -13.04 -23.57
N VAL A 532 13.15 -13.80 -22.65
CA VAL A 532 13.95 -13.27 -21.53
C VAL A 532 15.16 -12.41 -21.94
N THR A 533 15.72 -12.60 -23.14
CA THR A 533 16.86 -11.82 -23.63
C THR A 533 16.52 -10.35 -23.92
N ALA A 534 15.22 -10.02 -24.04
CA ALA A 534 14.74 -8.65 -24.18
C ALA A 534 14.58 -7.92 -22.83
N ALA A 535 14.77 -8.61 -21.70
CA ALA A 535 14.64 -8.02 -20.37
C ALA A 535 15.69 -6.91 -20.15
N ASN A 536 15.23 -5.67 -19.93
CA ASN A 536 16.10 -4.52 -19.70
C ASN A 536 16.26 -4.21 -18.20
N PRO A 537 17.44 -4.46 -17.60
CA PRO A 537 17.66 -4.25 -16.17
C PRO A 537 17.64 -2.76 -15.76
N ALA A 538 17.72 -1.82 -16.71
CA ALA A 538 17.57 -0.41 -16.43
C ALA A 538 16.10 0.03 -16.27
N VAL A 539 15.16 -0.73 -16.84
CA VAL A 539 13.72 -0.43 -16.81
C VAL A 539 13.02 -1.19 -15.68
N PHE A 540 13.38 -2.46 -15.45
CA PHE A 540 12.74 -3.31 -14.44
C PHE A 540 12.59 -2.67 -13.04
N PRO A 541 13.57 -1.93 -12.48
CA PRO A 541 13.40 -1.29 -11.18
C PRO A 541 12.27 -0.25 -11.12
N ASN A 542 11.80 0.26 -12.25
CA ASN A 542 10.70 1.21 -12.34
C ASN A 542 9.33 0.52 -12.52
N THR A 543 9.28 -0.80 -12.74
CA THR A 543 8.01 -1.53 -12.92
C THR A 543 7.28 -1.81 -11.59
N VAL A 544 7.96 -1.67 -10.45
CA VAL A 544 7.36 -1.85 -9.13
C VAL A 544 6.60 -0.61 -8.70
N TYR A 545 5.39 -0.80 -8.16
CA TYR A 545 4.48 0.29 -7.77
C TYR A 545 5.10 1.31 -6.80
N ASN A 546 5.98 0.88 -5.90
CA ASN A 546 6.65 1.77 -4.94
C ASN A 546 7.93 2.45 -5.46
N ALA A 547 8.30 2.27 -6.73
CA ALA A 547 9.49 2.90 -7.30
C ALA A 547 9.48 4.42 -7.09
N ALA A 548 8.34 5.08 -7.34
CA ALA A 548 8.20 6.51 -7.16
C ALA A 548 8.39 6.97 -5.71
N ALA A 549 7.90 6.20 -4.73
CA ALA A 549 8.11 6.50 -3.32
C ALA A 549 9.60 6.47 -2.96
N GLY A 550 10.32 5.44 -3.42
CA GLY A 550 11.76 5.34 -3.22
C GLY A 550 12.55 6.40 -3.95
N GLN A 551 12.14 6.80 -5.15
CA GLN A 551 12.78 7.87 -5.92
C GLN A 551 12.60 9.24 -5.26
N VAL A 552 11.42 9.55 -4.71
CA VAL A 552 11.20 10.73 -3.88
C VAL A 552 12.12 10.70 -2.66
N SER A 553 12.16 9.57 -1.94
CA SER A 553 13.07 9.38 -0.79
C SER A 553 14.54 9.61 -1.16
N MET A 554 15.02 9.00 -2.26
CA MET A 554 16.40 9.15 -2.74
C MET A 554 16.72 10.57 -3.21
N ALA A 555 15.81 11.22 -3.93
CA ALA A 555 16.07 12.52 -4.53
C ALA A 555 15.98 13.68 -3.52
N LEU A 556 15.17 13.53 -2.47
CA LEU A 556 14.94 14.55 -1.46
C LEU A 556 15.64 14.25 -0.13
N GLY A 557 16.27 13.07 0.00
CA GLY A 557 17.00 12.67 1.21
C GLY A 557 16.11 12.31 2.40
N VAL A 558 14.80 12.18 2.22
CA VAL A 558 13.83 11.87 3.28
C VAL A 558 13.74 10.37 3.54
N ARG A 559 13.73 9.95 4.81
CA ARG A 559 13.97 8.56 5.24
C ARG A 559 12.98 8.02 6.28
N GLY A 560 11.93 8.77 6.58
CA GLY A 560 10.85 8.37 7.48
C GLY A 560 9.94 7.28 6.90
N PRO A 561 8.77 7.04 7.52
CA PRO A 561 7.79 6.06 7.05
C PRO A 561 7.45 6.27 5.57
N THR A 562 7.58 5.22 4.76
CA THR A 562 7.23 5.25 3.35
C THR A 562 6.15 4.23 3.05
N SER A 563 5.22 4.53 2.14
CA SER A 563 4.21 3.56 1.70
C SER A 563 3.66 3.94 0.33
N THR A 564 3.14 2.96 -0.40
CA THR A 564 2.44 3.16 -1.66
C THR A 564 1.08 2.49 -1.59
N LEU A 565 0.03 3.24 -1.90
CA LEU A 565 -1.36 2.81 -1.84
C LEU A 565 -1.94 2.88 -3.26
N THR A 566 -2.61 1.80 -3.68
CA THR A 566 -3.37 1.78 -4.93
C THR A 566 -4.84 1.59 -4.61
N ALA A 567 -5.67 2.57 -4.91
CA ALA A 567 -7.12 2.47 -4.74
C ALA A 567 -7.85 2.97 -6.00
N ALA A 568 -7.29 2.66 -7.16
CA ALA A 568 -7.66 3.26 -8.45
C ALA A 568 -7.80 4.79 -8.31
N HIS A 569 -8.95 5.35 -8.66
CA HIS A 569 -9.21 6.79 -8.61
C HIS A 569 -9.25 7.38 -7.18
N ALA A 570 -9.34 6.53 -6.14
CA ALA A 570 -9.29 6.93 -4.73
C ALA A 570 -7.88 6.83 -4.11
N ALA A 571 -6.84 6.55 -4.91
CA ALA A 571 -5.50 6.27 -4.39
C ALA A 571 -4.90 7.44 -3.59
N GLY A 572 -5.00 8.68 -4.09
CA GLY A 572 -4.51 9.87 -3.39
C GLY A 572 -5.21 10.10 -2.05
N ALA A 573 -6.55 10.01 -2.02
CA ALA A 573 -7.30 10.15 -0.77
C ALA A 573 -6.92 9.08 0.27
N THR A 574 -6.73 7.84 -0.20
CA THR A 574 -6.32 6.72 0.64
C THR A 574 -4.91 6.91 1.20
N ALA A 575 -3.97 7.35 0.37
CA ALA A 575 -2.61 7.71 0.79
C ALA A 575 -2.62 8.87 1.80
N LEU A 576 -3.49 9.87 1.62
CA LEU A 576 -3.62 10.98 2.55
C LEU A 576 -4.16 10.53 3.91
N GLY A 577 -5.14 9.62 3.94
CA GLY A 577 -5.64 9.03 5.18
C GLY A 577 -4.54 8.32 5.97
N VAL A 578 -3.71 7.52 5.29
CA VAL A 578 -2.54 6.86 5.90
C VAL A 578 -1.52 7.89 6.41
N ALA A 579 -1.22 8.94 5.63
CA ALA A 579 -0.30 10.00 6.06
C ALA A 579 -0.83 10.76 7.29
N TYR A 580 -2.14 11.05 7.31
CA TYR A 580 -2.82 11.68 8.42
C TYR A 580 -2.70 10.86 9.71
N ASP A 581 -2.95 9.54 9.64
CA ASP A 581 -2.87 8.68 10.82
C ASP A 581 -1.44 8.62 11.37
N LEU A 582 -0.43 8.44 10.50
CA LEU A 582 0.98 8.39 10.90
C LEU A 582 1.45 9.70 11.56
N LEU A 583 1.03 10.86 11.06
CA LEU A 583 1.38 12.16 11.65
C LEU A 583 0.65 12.39 12.97
N ARG A 584 -0.65 12.08 13.02
CA ARG A 584 -1.49 12.25 14.19
C ARG A 584 -0.96 11.49 15.40
N ILE A 585 -0.42 10.28 15.20
CA ILE A 585 0.18 9.47 16.27
C ILE A 585 1.68 9.72 16.48
N GLY A 586 2.28 10.67 15.74
CA GLY A 586 3.70 10.99 15.87
C GLY A 586 4.66 9.91 15.35
N ALA A 587 4.22 9.03 14.44
CA ALA A 587 5.12 8.11 13.73
C ALA A 587 6.05 8.86 12.75
N ALA A 588 5.62 10.04 12.30
CA ALA A 588 6.41 11.02 11.55
C ALA A 588 6.08 12.44 12.05
N ASP A 589 6.88 13.43 11.65
CA ASP A 589 6.64 14.85 11.96
C ASP A 589 6.15 15.64 10.74
N ALA A 590 6.56 15.21 9.55
CA ALA A 590 6.06 15.68 8.26
C ALA A 590 5.91 14.50 7.29
N ALA A 591 5.05 14.64 6.28
CA ALA A 591 4.89 13.66 5.22
C ALA A 591 4.63 14.33 3.88
N LEU A 592 5.38 13.91 2.86
CA LEU A 592 5.05 14.18 1.47
C LEU A 592 4.01 13.16 1.02
N CYS A 593 2.85 13.63 0.57
CA CYS A 593 1.79 12.79 0.04
C CYS A 593 1.58 13.07 -1.45
N PRO A 594 2.45 12.55 -2.36
CA PRO A 594 2.25 12.67 -3.79
C PRO A 594 1.14 11.72 -4.24
N ALA A 595 0.18 12.26 -5.00
CA ALA A 595 -0.73 11.49 -5.82
C ALA A 595 -0.34 11.66 -7.29
N VAL A 596 0.00 10.58 -7.96
CA VAL A 596 0.62 10.61 -9.30
C VAL A 596 0.14 9.44 -10.15
N ASP A 597 -0.18 9.74 -11.41
CA ASP A 597 -0.44 8.74 -12.43
C ASP A 597 0.06 9.24 -13.78
N THR A 598 0.56 8.29 -14.57
CA THR A 598 0.87 8.48 -15.98
C THR A 598 0.08 7.50 -16.84
N LEU A 599 -0.02 7.80 -18.12
CA LEU A 599 -0.93 7.10 -19.02
C LEU A 599 -0.17 6.54 -20.21
N SER A 600 -0.32 5.23 -20.44
CA SER A 600 0.28 4.53 -21.56
C SER A 600 -0.76 4.22 -22.66
N PRO A 601 -0.34 3.90 -23.90
CA PRO A 601 -1.24 3.44 -24.94
C PRO A 601 -2.06 2.20 -24.54
N CYS A 602 -1.46 1.24 -23.81
CA CYS A 602 -2.18 0.09 -23.29
C CYS A 602 -3.23 0.48 -22.23
N ALA A 603 -2.90 1.41 -21.32
CA ALA A 603 -3.86 1.92 -20.35
C ALA A 603 -5.06 2.59 -21.04
N LEU A 604 -4.83 3.44 -22.05
CA LEU A 604 -5.92 4.05 -22.82
C LEU A 604 -6.78 3.02 -23.55
N ARG A 605 -6.17 1.97 -24.11
CA ARG A 605 -6.91 0.86 -24.74
C ARG A 605 -7.81 0.15 -23.74
N ALA A 606 -7.33 -0.11 -22.53
CA ALA A 606 -8.11 -0.72 -21.46
C ALA A 606 -9.33 0.13 -21.10
N TYR A 607 -9.15 1.44 -20.87
CA TYR A 607 -10.27 2.36 -20.59
C TYR A 607 -11.31 2.36 -21.71
N ARG A 608 -10.90 2.40 -22.98
CA ARG A 608 -11.82 2.39 -24.14
C ARG A 608 -12.66 1.11 -24.25
N ARG A 609 -12.23 -0.01 -23.66
CA ARG A 609 -12.97 -1.29 -23.67
C ARG A 609 -14.00 -1.41 -22.56
N MET A 610 -13.90 -0.57 -21.53
CA MET A 610 -14.84 -0.60 -20.42
C MET A 610 -16.22 -0.13 -20.90
N PRO A 611 -17.33 -0.81 -20.57
CA PRO A 611 -18.67 -0.45 -21.03
C PRO A 611 -19.07 1.00 -20.69
N ALA A 612 -18.59 1.52 -19.56
CA ALA A 612 -18.82 2.91 -19.15
C ALA A 612 -18.25 3.95 -20.13
N PHE A 613 -17.33 3.55 -21.00
CA PHE A 613 -16.62 4.40 -21.96
C PHE A 613 -16.84 3.97 -23.42
N ALA A 614 -17.51 2.83 -23.66
CA ALA A 614 -17.66 2.23 -24.99
C ALA A 614 -18.85 2.80 -25.81
N ASP A 615 -19.98 3.10 -25.14
CA ASP A 615 -21.25 3.47 -25.80
C ASP A 615 -21.72 4.91 -25.53
N ALA A 616 -21.01 5.65 -24.67
CA ALA A 616 -21.29 7.07 -24.46
C ALA A 616 -20.54 7.88 -25.52
N PRO A 617 -21.19 8.78 -26.27
CA PRO A 617 -20.41 9.80 -26.96
C PRO A 617 -19.75 10.59 -25.83
N SER A 618 -18.43 10.45 -25.67
CA SER A 618 -17.65 10.96 -24.53
C SER A 618 -17.56 12.48 -24.56
N HIS A 619 -18.71 13.16 -24.53
CA HIS A 619 -18.84 14.61 -24.46
C HIS A 619 -18.37 15.02 -23.06
N GLY A 620 -17.06 15.13 -22.89
CA GLY A 620 -16.44 15.79 -21.74
C GLY A 620 -15.59 14.93 -20.81
N TYR A 621 -15.60 13.59 -20.87
CA TYR A 621 -14.69 12.80 -20.03
C TYR A 621 -13.27 12.77 -20.62
N ARG A 622 -12.30 13.27 -19.85
CA ARG A 622 -10.90 13.34 -20.24
C ARG A 622 -10.06 12.71 -19.15
N LEU A 623 -9.10 11.89 -19.54
CA LEU A 623 -8.04 11.49 -18.60
C LEU A 623 -6.96 12.57 -18.60
N ALA A 624 -6.51 12.93 -17.41
CA ALA A 624 -5.40 13.83 -17.21
C ALA A 624 -4.23 13.05 -16.62
N GLU A 625 -3.05 13.23 -17.18
CA GLU A 625 -1.81 12.81 -16.54
C GLU A 625 -1.34 13.92 -15.58
N GLY A 626 -0.70 13.54 -14.48
CA GLY A 626 0.01 14.51 -13.66
C GLY A 626 0.32 14.04 -12.25
N ALA A 627 0.85 14.97 -11.47
CA ALA A 627 1.15 14.77 -10.07
C ALA A 627 0.69 15.96 -9.23
N LEU A 628 0.13 15.68 -8.06
CA LEU A 628 -0.10 16.66 -7.01
C LEU A 628 0.45 16.12 -5.71
N THR A 629 1.25 16.92 -5.01
CA THR A 629 1.78 16.58 -3.69
C THR A 629 1.23 17.55 -2.67
N LEU A 630 0.69 17.00 -1.58
CA LEU A 630 0.38 17.73 -0.37
C LEU A 630 1.52 17.49 0.63
N LEU A 631 2.11 18.57 1.16
CA LEU A 631 2.98 18.49 2.32
C LEU A 631 2.12 18.58 3.57
N LEU A 632 2.06 17.48 4.32
CA LEU A 632 1.37 17.41 5.60
C LEU A 632 2.38 17.49 6.75
N GLU A 633 2.00 18.18 7.81
CA GLU A 633 2.80 18.28 9.03
C GLU A 633 1.92 18.12 10.26
N ARG A 634 2.54 17.68 11.35
CA ARG A 634 1.96 17.89 12.68
C ARG A 634 1.81 19.38 12.94
N GLU A 635 0.66 19.81 13.46
CA GLU A 635 0.38 21.23 13.71
C GLU A 635 1.42 21.84 14.64
N SER A 636 1.81 21.13 15.71
CA SER A 636 2.84 21.60 16.63
C SER A 636 4.19 21.86 15.93
N VAL A 637 4.58 20.98 15.01
CA VAL A 637 5.83 21.08 14.23
C VAL A 637 5.75 22.27 13.27
N ALA A 638 4.67 22.35 12.49
CA ALA A 638 4.43 23.45 11.54
C ALA A 638 4.47 24.81 12.24
N ARG A 639 3.79 24.94 13.39
CA ARG A 639 3.78 26.18 14.17
C ARG A 639 5.14 26.51 14.77
N SER A 640 5.89 25.52 15.26
CA SER A 640 7.22 25.75 15.86
C SER A 640 8.22 26.37 14.89
N ARG A 641 8.10 26.07 13.59
CA ARG A 641 8.94 26.63 12.53
C ARG A 641 8.31 27.84 11.80
N GLY A 642 7.15 28.32 12.25
CA GLY A 642 6.44 29.45 11.63
C GLY A 642 5.91 29.16 10.22
N ALA A 643 5.51 27.91 9.95
CA ALA A 643 4.95 27.52 8.67
C ALA A 643 3.60 28.21 8.40
N ARG A 644 3.34 28.55 7.13
CA ARG A 644 1.99 28.90 6.69
C ARG A 644 1.14 27.64 6.72
N ILE A 645 0.03 27.69 7.45
CA ILE A 645 -0.98 26.63 7.43
C ILE A 645 -1.99 26.97 6.35
N LEU A 646 -2.10 26.08 5.36
CA LEU A 646 -3.05 26.20 4.26
C LEU A 646 -4.43 25.67 4.65
N ALA A 647 -4.46 24.53 5.35
CA ALA A 647 -5.67 23.92 5.88
C ALA A 647 -5.33 22.96 7.01
N VAL A 648 -6.32 22.66 7.83
CA VAL A 648 -6.29 21.57 8.80
C VAL A 648 -7.04 20.38 8.22
N VAL A 649 -6.42 19.20 8.23
CA VAL A 649 -7.11 17.93 7.94
C VAL A 649 -7.88 17.55 9.21
N ALA A 650 -9.20 17.71 9.19
CA ALA A 650 -10.04 17.53 10.38
C ALA A 650 -10.50 16.08 10.58
N GLY A 651 -10.57 15.32 9.50
CA GLY A 651 -10.94 13.91 9.54
C GLY A 651 -11.03 13.31 8.15
N TYR A 652 -11.14 11.99 8.10
CA TYR A 652 -11.45 11.24 6.89
C TYR A 652 -12.34 10.05 7.18
N GLY A 653 -12.95 9.47 6.15
CA GLY A 653 -13.79 8.28 6.27
C GLY A 653 -13.57 7.35 5.09
N ASN A 654 -13.59 6.03 5.34
CA ASN A 654 -13.57 5.02 4.29
C ASN A 654 -14.77 4.12 4.39
N ALA A 655 -15.23 3.66 3.24
CA ALA A 655 -16.21 2.59 3.15
C ALA A 655 -16.00 1.80 1.86
N CYS A 656 -16.45 0.55 1.86
CA CYS A 656 -16.60 -0.22 0.64
C CYS A 656 -18.05 -0.67 0.45
N ASP A 657 -18.46 -0.80 -0.80
CA ASP A 657 -19.75 -1.37 -1.18
C ASP A 657 -19.80 -2.90 -0.99
N GLY A 658 -18.66 -3.59 -1.10
CA GLY A 658 -18.58 -5.04 -1.01
C GLY A 658 -19.32 -5.75 -2.14
N LEU A 659 -19.27 -5.19 -3.36
CA LEU A 659 -19.97 -5.73 -4.54
C LEU A 659 -19.02 -6.40 -5.54
N GLY A 660 -17.72 -6.12 -5.45
CA GLY A 660 -16.66 -6.79 -6.20
C GLY A 660 -16.19 -6.01 -7.41
N ILE A 661 -15.32 -6.64 -8.18
CA ILE A 661 -14.53 -6.01 -9.26
C ILE A 661 -15.41 -5.24 -10.24
N GLY A 662 -15.13 -3.94 -10.38
CA GLY A 662 -15.80 -3.03 -11.31
C GLY A 662 -17.29 -2.82 -11.04
N ARG A 663 -17.76 -3.06 -9.81
CA ARG A 663 -19.14 -2.86 -9.38
C ARG A 663 -19.21 -1.90 -8.21
N TRP A 664 -20.25 -1.08 -8.17
CA TRP A 664 -20.52 -0.12 -7.11
C TRP A 664 -22.02 -0.05 -6.82
N ASP A 665 -22.37 0.44 -5.64
CA ASP A 665 -23.74 0.62 -5.20
C ASP A 665 -24.38 1.77 -5.95
N ARG A 666 -25.38 1.45 -6.79
CA ARG A 666 -26.08 2.44 -7.62
C ARG A 666 -26.83 3.48 -6.80
N GLU A 667 -27.13 3.19 -5.54
CA GLU A 667 -27.76 4.15 -4.63
C GLU A 667 -26.73 5.02 -3.91
N GLY A 668 -25.44 4.70 -3.97
CA GLY A 668 -24.38 5.47 -3.33
C GLY A 668 -24.34 5.35 -1.80
N ARG A 669 -24.77 4.22 -1.22
CA ARG A 669 -24.74 4.05 0.25
C ARG A 669 -23.32 3.94 0.78
N GLY A 670 -22.38 3.34 0.04
CA GLY A 670 -20.95 3.35 0.41
C GLY A 670 -20.36 4.76 0.46
N ILE A 671 -20.64 5.56 -0.57
CA ILE A 671 -20.25 6.97 -0.62
C ILE A 671 -20.79 7.73 0.60
N GLU A 672 -22.10 7.57 0.89
CA GLU A 672 -22.72 8.21 2.05
C GLU A 672 -22.06 7.78 3.36
N ARG A 673 -21.74 6.49 3.54
CA ARG A 673 -21.03 6.00 4.73
C ARG A 673 -19.65 6.63 4.87
N ALA A 674 -18.88 6.73 3.77
CA ALA A 674 -17.57 7.37 3.79
C ALA A 674 -17.68 8.87 4.16
N MET A 675 -18.65 9.59 3.59
CA MET A 675 -18.91 10.99 3.92
C MET A 675 -19.27 11.18 5.40
N ARG A 676 -20.18 10.36 5.92
CA ARG A 676 -20.58 10.38 7.33
C ARG A 676 -19.41 10.05 8.25
N GLY A 677 -18.62 9.04 7.93
CA GLY A 677 -17.43 8.68 8.70
C GLY A 677 -16.41 9.82 8.80
N ALA A 678 -16.21 10.58 7.71
CA ALA A 678 -15.33 11.75 7.71
C ALA A 678 -15.87 12.89 8.58
N LEU A 679 -17.19 13.14 8.52
CA LEU A 679 -17.86 14.14 9.34
C LEU A 679 -17.86 13.78 10.82
N ASP A 680 -18.18 12.52 11.15
CA ASP A 680 -18.20 11.99 12.51
C ASP A 680 -16.81 12.13 13.17
N GLU A 681 -15.73 11.81 12.45
CA GLU A 681 -14.38 12.00 12.97
C GLU A 681 -14.03 13.48 13.19
N SER A 682 -14.44 14.34 12.26
CA SER A 682 -14.20 15.79 12.36
C SER A 682 -15.06 16.47 13.45
N GLY A 683 -16.09 15.79 13.96
CA GLY A 683 -17.06 16.35 14.89
C GLY A 683 -18.02 17.36 14.27
N LEU A 684 -18.21 17.32 12.95
CA LEU A 684 -19.06 18.25 12.20
C LEU A 684 -20.37 17.59 11.78
N ALA A 685 -21.44 18.38 11.70
CA ALA A 685 -22.68 17.98 11.07
C ALA A 685 -22.65 18.27 9.55
N PRO A 686 -23.45 17.59 8.73
CA PRO A 686 -23.55 17.88 7.30
C PRO A 686 -23.86 19.35 6.96
N GLY A 687 -24.59 20.05 7.83
CA GLY A 687 -24.92 21.48 7.66
C GLY A 687 -23.76 22.44 7.93
N ASP A 688 -22.67 21.98 8.55
CA ASP A 688 -21.48 22.80 8.82
C ASP A 688 -20.54 22.87 7.60
N VAL A 689 -20.72 21.98 6.63
CA VAL A 689 -19.93 21.94 5.40
C VAL A 689 -20.37 23.09 4.49
N SER A 690 -19.43 23.90 4.02
CA SER A 690 -19.67 25.03 3.10
C SER A 690 -19.67 24.60 1.62
N ALA A 691 -18.87 23.59 1.28
CA ALA A 691 -18.80 23.03 -0.07
C ALA A 691 -18.45 21.54 -0.06
N ILE A 692 -19.01 20.79 -1.02
CA ILE A 692 -18.64 19.41 -1.32
C ILE A 692 -17.88 19.41 -2.65
N TRP A 693 -16.63 18.98 -2.61
CA TRP A 693 -15.80 18.75 -3.79
C TRP A 693 -15.97 17.30 -4.23
N ALA A 694 -16.78 17.10 -5.25
CA ALA A 694 -17.25 15.80 -5.69
C ALA A 694 -16.19 15.04 -6.51
N ASN A 695 -16.30 13.71 -6.49
CA ASN A 695 -15.54 12.82 -7.36
C ASN A 695 -16.01 12.89 -8.81
N ALA A 696 -17.20 13.42 -9.06
CA ALA A 696 -17.86 13.50 -10.35
C ALA A 696 -16.93 13.97 -11.49
N ALA A 697 -16.87 13.16 -12.54
CA ALA A 697 -16.01 13.37 -13.70
C ALA A 697 -16.78 13.43 -15.03
N GLY A 698 -18.11 13.40 -14.98
CA GLY A 698 -18.96 13.52 -16.16
C GLY A 698 -19.45 12.17 -16.70
N LEU A 699 -19.39 11.11 -15.89
CA LEU A 699 -19.93 9.79 -16.24
C LEU A 699 -21.19 9.55 -15.41
N PRO A 700 -22.40 9.61 -15.99
CA PRO A 700 -23.65 9.45 -15.23
C PRO A 700 -23.68 8.19 -14.36
N ALA A 701 -23.16 7.07 -14.87
CA ALA A 701 -23.11 5.81 -14.14
C ALA A 701 -22.33 5.88 -12.81
N VAL A 702 -21.35 6.78 -12.71
CA VAL A 702 -20.52 7.00 -11.51
C VAL A 702 -20.98 8.23 -10.72
N ASP A 703 -21.41 9.28 -11.41
CA ASP A 703 -21.81 10.55 -10.80
C ASP A 703 -23.22 10.49 -10.15
N ASP A 704 -24.15 9.68 -10.66
CA ASP A 704 -25.51 9.54 -10.11
C ASP A 704 -25.54 8.97 -8.67
N PRO A 705 -24.80 7.89 -8.35
CA PRO A 705 -24.67 7.41 -6.98
C PRO A 705 -24.16 8.48 -6.01
N GLU A 706 -23.18 9.28 -6.43
CA GLU A 706 -22.63 10.37 -5.61
C GLU A 706 -23.69 11.47 -5.38
N ARG A 707 -24.42 11.88 -6.42
CA ARG A 707 -25.55 12.82 -6.26
C ARG A 707 -26.59 12.32 -5.28
N ALA A 708 -26.94 11.03 -5.35
CA ALA A 708 -27.90 10.41 -4.44
C ALA A 708 -27.39 10.40 -2.98
N ALA A 709 -26.10 10.11 -2.78
CA ALA A 709 -25.45 10.17 -1.47
C ALA A 709 -25.47 11.59 -0.88
N ILE A 710 -25.10 12.60 -1.67
CA ILE A 710 -25.12 14.01 -1.26
C ILE A 710 -26.54 14.46 -0.90
N ALA A 711 -27.54 14.10 -1.71
CA ALA A 711 -28.94 14.46 -1.45
C ALA A 711 -29.46 13.87 -0.12
N ARG A 712 -29.11 12.62 0.19
CA ARG A 712 -29.46 11.99 1.47
C ARG A 712 -28.68 12.56 2.66
N LEU A 713 -27.40 12.87 2.47
CA LEU A 713 -26.56 13.47 3.50
C LEU A 713 -27.08 14.85 3.93
N THR A 714 -27.56 15.64 2.95
CA THR A 714 -27.91 17.06 3.13
C THR A 714 -29.42 17.34 3.25
N GLY A 715 -30.28 16.36 2.98
CA GLY A 715 -31.73 16.55 2.95
C GLY A 715 -32.23 17.39 1.76
N GLY A 716 -31.43 17.55 0.70
CA GLY A 716 -31.81 18.24 -0.54
C GLY A 716 -31.58 19.76 -0.56
N SER A 717 -31.30 20.39 0.58
CA SER A 717 -30.80 21.77 0.69
C SER A 717 -29.38 21.73 1.24
N GLY A 718 -28.42 21.41 0.37
CA GLY A 718 -27.02 21.18 0.74
C GLY A 718 -26.08 22.32 0.37
N PRO A 719 -24.82 22.24 0.82
CA PRO A 719 -23.77 23.14 0.37
C PRO A 719 -23.54 23.09 -1.13
N ARG A 720 -22.81 24.09 -1.63
CA ARG A 720 -22.35 24.15 -3.02
C ARG A 720 -21.57 22.86 -3.37
N VAL A 721 -21.85 22.28 -4.53
CA VAL A 721 -21.14 21.11 -5.04
C VAL A 721 -20.23 21.54 -6.19
N GLU A 722 -18.94 21.26 -6.07
CA GLU A 722 -17.90 21.57 -7.05
C GLU A 722 -17.46 20.30 -7.78
N THR A 723 -17.32 20.35 -9.12
CA THR A 723 -17.02 19.19 -9.98
C THR A 723 -15.79 19.42 -10.89
N PRO A 724 -14.60 19.69 -10.32
CA PRO A 724 -13.45 20.16 -11.09
C PRO A 724 -12.98 19.22 -12.19
N LYS A 725 -13.17 17.91 -12.03
CA LYS A 725 -12.73 16.90 -13.01
C LYS A 725 -13.52 16.95 -14.32
N GLN A 726 -14.75 17.45 -14.30
CA GLN A 726 -15.53 17.66 -15.53
C GLN A 726 -14.93 18.76 -16.42
N ILE A 727 -14.14 19.68 -15.84
CA ILE A 727 -13.51 20.80 -16.55
C ILE A 727 -12.03 20.51 -16.82
N LEU A 728 -11.30 20.07 -15.80
CA LEU A 728 -9.85 19.88 -15.82
C LEU A 728 -9.42 18.46 -16.26
N GLY A 729 -10.35 17.53 -16.38
CA GLY A 729 -10.09 16.11 -16.61
C GLY A 729 -9.94 15.31 -15.30
N GLU A 730 -10.05 13.99 -15.40
CA GLU A 730 -9.84 13.02 -14.33
C GLU A 730 -8.35 12.66 -14.23
N PRO A 731 -7.62 13.11 -13.19
CA PRO A 731 -6.21 12.80 -13.00
C PRO A 731 -5.98 11.44 -12.32
N VAL A 732 -6.90 10.49 -12.54
CA VAL A 732 -6.89 9.14 -11.97
C VAL A 732 -6.75 9.17 -10.44
N GLY A 733 -5.63 8.73 -9.89
CA GLY A 733 -5.40 8.65 -8.45
C GLY A 733 -5.24 10.00 -7.76
N ALA A 734 -5.02 11.09 -8.51
CA ALA A 734 -4.79 12.42 -7.95
C ALA A 734 -6.06 13.29 -7.82
N GLY A 735 -7.24 12.71 -8.04
CA GLY A 735 -8.50 13.45 -8.03
C GLY A 735 -8.81 14.15 -6.69
N ALA A 736 -8.55 13.50 -5.57
CA ALA A 736 -8.76 14.10 -4.25
C ALA A 736 -7.78 15.25 -3.96
N HIS A 737 -6.52 15.10 -4.39
CA HIS A 737 -5.50 16.14 -4.25
C HIS A 737 -5.82 17.36 -5.11
N LEU A 738 -6.36 17.15 -6.32
CA LEU A 738 -6.89 18.22 -7.16
C LEU A 738 -7.98 19.01 -6.43
N CYS A 739 -8.98 18.30 -5.89
CA CYS A 739 -10.05 18.92 -5.12
C CYS A 739 -9.52 19.66 -3.88
N ALA A 740 -8.57 19.08 -3.15
CA ALA A 740 -7.96 19.72 -1.99
C ALA A 740 -7.21 21.02 -2.35
N ALA A 741 -6.39 20.99 -3.40
CA ALA A 741 -5.63 22.15 -3.85
C ALA A 741 -6.55 23.30 -4.30
N LEU A 742 -7.64 22.99 -5.00
CA LEU A 742 -8.63 23.98 -5.41
C LEU A 742 -9.44 24.51 -4.22
N ALA A 743 -9.86 23.65 -3.30
CA ALA A 743 -10.63 24.04 -2.12
C ALA A 743 -9.86 25.03 -1.24
N VAL A 744 -8.60 24.73 -0.96
CA VAL A 744 -7.71 25.57 -0.14
C VAL A 744 -7.39 26.91 -0.80
N HIS A 745 -7.45 26.97 -2.14
CA HIS A 745 -7.17 28.19 -2.88
C HIS A 745 -8.42 29.01 -3.24
N ASP A 746 -9.63 28.50 -2.97
CA ASP A 746 -10.88 29.14 -3.40
C ASP A 746 -11.03 30.56 -2.81
N PRO A 747 -10.89 31.64 -3.63
CA PRO A 747 -11.02 33.02 -3.19
C PRO A 747 -12.46 33.39 -2.82
N ALA A 748 -13.45 32.56 -3.19
CA ALA A 748 -14.86 32.78 -2.87
C ALA A 748 -15.27 32.17 -1.51
N GLY A 749 -14.32 31.64 -0.74
CA GLY A 749 -14.51 31.31 0.67
C GLY A 749 -14.12 29.87 1.01
N PHE A 750 -12.82 29.61 1.15
CA PHE A 750 -12.33 28.64 2.13
C PHE A 750 -12.43 29.23 3.55
N ASP A 751 -13.63 29.72 3.89
CA ASP A 751 -13.95 30.37 5.16
C ASP A 751 -14.65 29.40 6.13
N GLY A 752 -14.95 28.18 5.67
CA GLY A 752 -15.58 27.13 6.45
C GLY A 752 -15.17 25.72 5.99
N PRO A 753 -15.59 24.68 6.74
CA PRO A 753 -15.26 23.29 6.44
C PRO A 753 -15.71 22.84 5.04
N VAL A 754 -14.87 22.09 4.36
CA VAL A 754 -15.21 21.47 3.06
C VAL A 754 -15.08 19.96 3.16
N LEU A 755 -15.93 19.25 2.41
CA LEU A 755 -15.86 17.80 2.26
C LEU A 755 -15.35 17.47 0.86
N ILE A 756 -14.38 16.57 0.76
CA ILE A 756 -13.84 16.08 -0.51
C ILE A 756 -14.16 14.60 -0.63
N ASN A 757 -14.84 14.19 -1.69
CA ASN A 757 -15.11 12.78 -1.96
C ASN A 757 -14.18 12.24 -3.05
N SER A 758 -13.79 10.98 -2.90
CA SER A 758 -12.98 10.24 -3.87
C SER A 758 -13.37 8.78 -3.88
N SER A 759 -13.66 8.23 -5.07
CA SER A 759 -14.21 6.89 -5.22
C SER A 759 -13.45 6.10 -6.28
N SER A 760 -13.14 4.83 -5.99
CA SER A 760 -12.74 3.85 -7.00
C SER A 760 -13.96 3.41 -7.82
N MET A 761 -13.72 2.90 -9.02
CA MET A 761 -14.77 2.29 -9.85
C MET A 761 -15.17 0.88 -9.38
N GLY A 762 -14.57 0.36 -8.31
CA GLY A 762 -14.91 -0.93 -7.71
C GLY A 762 -15.56 -0.81 -6.34
N GLY A 763 -16.08 0.37 -6.01
CA GLY A 763 -16.88 0.60 -4.81
C GLY A 763 -16.05 0.82 -3.54
N THR A 764 -14.80 1.27 -3.66
CA THR A 764 -13.99 1.77 -2.53
C THR A 764 -14.10 3.28 -2.47
N HIS A 765 -14.47 3.84 -1.31
CA HIS A 765 -14.74 5.27 -1.14
C HIS A 765 -13.90 5.83 0.00
N THR A 766 -13.28 6.99 -0.23
CA THR A 766 -12.54 7.76 0.78
C THR A 766 -12.97 9.21 0.72
N CYS A 767 -13.45 9.74 1.85
CA CYS A 767 -13.83 11.14 2.00
C CYS A 767 -12.91 11.85 2.98
N LEU A 768 -12.58 13.12 2.73
CA LEU A 768 -11.76 13.96 3.60
C LEU A 768 -12.57 15.18 4.04
N VAL A 769 -12.30 15.68 5.24
CA VAL A 769 -12.78 16.99 5.71
C VAL A 769 -11.58 17.90 5.92
N LEU A 770 -11.57 19.04 5.23
CA LEU A 770 -10.58 20.10 5.42
C LEU A 770 -11.25 21.31 6.06
N THR A 771 -10.54 21.98 6.98
CA THR A 771 -11.02 23.20 7.64
C THR A 771 -9.98 24.32 7.58
N PRO A 772 -10.39 25.59 7.59
CA PRO A 772 -9.46 26.72 7.66
C PRO A 772 -8.74 26.77 9.02
N ASP A 773 -7.57 27.43 9.07
CA ASP A 773 -6.88 27.66 10.35
C ASP A 773 -7.51 28.84 11.11
N THR A 774 -8.37 28.52 12.09
CA THR A 774 -9.07 29.51 12.91
C THR A 774 -8.19 30.18 13.98
N HIS A 775 -6.97 29.68 14.24
CA HIS A 775 -6.04 30.26 15.22
C HIS A 775 -5.30 31.51 14.71
N SER A 776 -5.38 31.80 13.41
CA SER A 776 -4.76 32.98 12.79
C SER A 776 -5.45 34.31 13.12
N SER A 777 -6.60 34.29 13.81
CA SER A 777 -7.46 35.47 14.02
C SER A 777 -7.12 36.38 15.22
N THR A 778 -5.94 36.26 15.84
CA THR A 778 -5.61 37.05 17.06
C THR A 778 -4.40 37.99 16.97
N SER A 779 -3.85 38.33 15.80
CA SER A 779 -2.68 39.23 15.76
C SER A 779 -2.56 40.25 14.63
N GLU A 780 -3.65 40.83 14.12
CA GLU A 780 -3.55 42.00 13.21
C GLU A 780 -4.57 43.11 13.52
N HIS A 781 -4.78 43.41 14.80
CA HIS A 781 -5.30 44.72 15.21
C HIS A 781 -4.45 45.29 16.36
N HIS A 782 -3.34 45.92 15.98
CA HIS A 782 -2.77 47.03 16.75
C HIS A 782 -2.17 48.05 15.78
N ASP A 783 -2.92 49.16 15.65
CA ASP A 783 -2.59 50.55 15.26
C ASP A 783 -1.64 50.83 14.09
#